data_AF-A0A1Q3SMR5-F1
#
_entry.id   AF-A0A1Q3SMR5-F1
#
_cell.length_a   1.000
_cell.length_b   1.000
_cell.length_c   1.000
_cell.angle_alpha   90.00
_cell.angle_beta   90.00
_cell.angle_gamma   90.00
#
_symmetry.space_group_name_H-M   'P 1'
#
loop_
_entity.id
_entity.type
_entity.pdbx_description
1 polymer ?
#
loop_
_entity_poly.entity_id
_entity_poly.type
_entity_poly.pdbx_seq_one_letter_code
_entity_poly.pdbx_strand_id
1 'polypeptide(L)'
;MMQLFISLGKQRYFLLGLTLTIIFSLLPLPSHNSVQAANPTYTVNSTGDQADDNPGDNVCHTSAGTCTLRAAITEANTAPNSVINFNIGASGSTQTIAPLTAFAVITQPVTIDGTSQPGYSDAPLIEIEGSNTGAGVNGLTLEGGSSTIKGLIINRFGGYGIELRNNGNNVIQGNYIGTDSTGQVALGNTNSGIWVNEVPNNTIGGTTTGTRNIISGNSTYGVQINGNGSTGNRVQGNYIGTDVSGLNSVGNSSGGVCICGGSTTTIGGTSAAARNIISGNTTYGIYIQYGGAVNNVVQGNYIGINADTNVLANSTGIYINGAGSNTIGGGVAGAGNYIAGNTNNGILVSGLEASGTSIQGNFIGLKPDLTALGNGSNGIMLDSSASNTTIGGSLAAQYNTIAYNNGAGIFINSGTGHRVQGNSIFSNQGLGIDIAPAGVNPNDTGDSDTGPNNLQNFPVLSSVSDSSGTTTIQGVLNSTPSTSFNLAFYSNASCDGSGNGEGQNYLTTQSVSTNGSGVGTFSVTTPTPDAQHRYITITATDTSGQNTSEFSTCNTLVAITDQPVDQYINPNNTATLTVTATGTPTISYQWYQGTSGDTTTPVGTNSASFTTPPLTTGTSYWVRVTNFAGSEDSQTATVNVSCLYVTQASDTGAGTCGTLSGAINEANTASTDVTISFITNTITINGPTPLNRLNNTNGKIITVDGGCTAQGNQPTPQVQLIAGTGGVSPDGLGLGSKVTVNGLKITGFTGYALDIQGDNNQVTCSWLGTADGTTASANGGGIRLGTVNGTAANNNSIGLSGQALSGNVIAGNIGTGLKMNKGSGNQLYYNLVGLNINGDVLSNTGGAISIQAGGNLKFGTGNRIHA
;
A
#
# COMPACT_ATOMS: atom_id res chain seq x y z
N MET A 1 40.95 32.81 79.22
CA MET A 1 39.54 33.24 79.10
C MET A 1 39.18 33.14 77.63
N MET A 2 38.67 32.01 77.12
CA MET A 2 37.35 31.42 77.44
C MET A 2 36.28 32.36 76.84
N GLN A 3 35.61 31.99 75.75
CA GLN A 3 34.56 30.97 75.70
C GLN A 3 34.19 30.66 74.23
N LEU A 4 33.67 29.50 73.79
CA LEU A 4 33.48 28.17 74.39
C LEU A 4 32.89 27.24 73.29
N PHE A 5 33.57 26.13 72.98
CA PHE A 5 33.07 24.75 72.80
C PHE A 5 32.15 24.26 71.64
N ILE A 6 32.70 23.27 70.90
CA ILE A 6 32.23 21.88 70.64
C ILE A 6 30.87 21.66 69.94
N SER A 7 30.87 20.99 68.77
CA SER A 7 30.47 19.55 68.64
C SER A 7 30.24 19.10 67.18
N LEU A 8 30.68 17.86 66.88
CA LEU A 8 30.32 16.95 65.76
C LEU A 8 30.85 17.33 64.36
N GLY A 9 31.57 16.49 63.61
CA GLY A 9 31.84 15.07 63.74
C GLY A 9 31.58 14.35 62.41
N LYS A 10 32.68 13.91 61.77
CA LYS A 10 32.83 12.74 60.86
C LYS A 10 32.54 12.89 59.34
N GLN A 11 33.59 12.47 58.60
CA GLN A 11 33.60 11.75 57.31
C GLN A 11 33.33 12.61 56.05
N ARG A 12 34.22 12.74 55.06
CA ARG A 12 35.01 11.72 54.33
C ARG A 12 36.28 12.29 53.67
N TYR A 13 37.31 11.46 53.57
CA TYR A 13 38.57 11.68 52.83
C TYR A 13 38.42 11.39 51.32
N PHE A 14 39.43 11.87 50.57
CA PHE A 14 39.87 11.52 49.21
C PHE A 14 39.21 12.24 48.03
N LEU A 15 39.78 13.39 47.63
CA LEU A 15 40.41 13.57 46.31
C LEU A 15 41.14 14.94 46.22
N LEU A 16 42.15 15.00 45.36
CA LEU A 16 42.96 16.15 44.92
C LEU A 16 44.13 16.61 45.82
N GLY A 17 45.31 16.08 45.49
CA GLY A 17 46.54 16.86 45.54
C GLY A 17 46.85 17.40 44.13
N LEU A 18 46.91 18.71 43.96
CA LEU A 18 48.16 19.47 43.68
C LEU A 18 47.82 20.88 43.14
N THR A 19 47.97 21.88 43.99
CA THR A 19 48.22 23.30 43.69
C THR A 19 49.29 23.68 44.72
N LEU A 20 50.42 24.33 44.47
CA LEU A 20 50.68 25.59 43.79
C LEU A 20 52.18 25.87 44.06
N THR A 21 53.00 26.30 43.10
CA THR A 21 53.92 27.44 43.32
C THR A 21 54.58 27.93 42.04
N ILE A 22 54.89 29.23 42.05
CA ILE A 22 55.00 30.19 40.96
C ILE A 22 56.47 30.58 40.72
N ILE A 23 56.85 30.66 39.44
CA ILE A 23 57.73 31.64 38.75
C ILE A 23 58.96 32.19 39.49
N PHE A 24 60.16 31.88 38.99
CA PHE A 24 61.19 32.88 38.62
C PHE A 24 62.23 32.30 37.65
N SER A 25 62.74 33.18 36.79
CA SER A 25 63.88 33.06 35.84
C SER A 25 63.60 32.59 34.40
N LEU A 26 63.15 33.57 33.60
CA LEU A 26 63.49 33.69 32.17
C LEU A 26 65.00 33.92 32.03
N LEU A 27 65.73 32.95 31.50
CA LEU A 27 66.94 33.09 30.67
C LEU A 27 67.07 31.79 29.84
N PRO A 28 67.16 31.85 28.50
CA PRO A 28 67.27 30.64 27.68
C PRO A 28 68.67 30.04 27.84
N LEU A 29 68.74 28.80 28.33
CA LEU A 29 69.89 27.94 28.08
C LEU A 29 69.93 27.64 26.57
N PRO A 30 71.10 27.69 25.91
CA PRO A 30 71.19 27.42 24.48
C PRO A 30 70.69 26.00 24.20
N SER A 31 69.66 25.89 23.36
CA SER A 31 69.27 24.63 22.78
C SER A 31 70.47 24.07 22.04
N HIS A 32 70.86 22.83 22.38
CA HIS A 32 71.53 21.99 21.40
C HIS A 32 70.56 21.85 20.23
N ASN A 33 70.72 22.71 19.21
CA ASN A 33 70.14 22.49 17.90
C ASN A 33 70.82 21.24 17.32
N SER A 34 70.29 20.06 17.63
CA SER A 34 70.34 18.99 16.64
C SER A 34 69.50 19.48 15.47
N VAL A 35 70.17 19.98 14.43
CA VAL A 35 69.56 20.13 13.12
C VAL A 35 68.97 18.76 12.79
N GLN A 36 67.65 18.62 12.85
CA GLN A 36 66.98 17.45 12.30
C GLN A 36 67.31 17.45 10.82
N ALA A 37 68.14 16.51 10.39
CA ALA A 37 68.44 16.33 8.97
C ALA A 37 67.11 16.19 8.23
N ALA A 38 66.94 16.93 7.14
CA ALA A 38 65.76 16.78 6.29
C ALA A 38 65.63 15.32 5.85
N ASN A 39 64.41 14.80 5.82
CA ASN A 39 64.18 13.42 5.41
C ASN A 39 64.74 13.19 3.98
N PRO A 40 65.44 12.07 3.73
CA PRO A 40 65.99 11.77 2.41
C PRO A 40 64.92 11.77 1.32
N THR A 41 65.24 12.36 0.17
CA THR A 41 64.36 12.38 -1.00
C THR A 41 65.05 11.68 -2.17
N TYR A 42 64.44 10.62 -2.69
CA TYR A 42 64.91 9.86 -3.84
C TYR A 42 64.03 10.19 -5.04
N THR A 43 64.61 10.70 -6.13
CA THR A 43 63.85 11.07 -7.33
C THR A 43 64.06 10.03 -8.42
N VAL A 44 63.05 9.19 -8.64
CA VAL A 44 63.01 8.19 -9.70
C VAL A 44 62.98 8.91 -11.04
N ASN A 45 63.96 8.62 -11.91
CA ASN A 45 64.11 9.26 -13.22
C ASN A 45 64.21 8.26 -14.38
N SER A 46 63.96 6.98 -14.11
CA SER A 46 63.98 5.89 -15.08
C SER A 46 62.82 4.93 -14.86
N THR A 47 62.26 4.41 -15.96
CA THR A 47 61.27 3.31 -15.94
C THR A 47 61.90 1.92 -15.80
N GLY A 48 63.24 1.85 -15.74
CA GLY A 48 63.96 0.60 -15.54
C GLY A 48 63.68 -0.05 -14.18
N ASP A 49 64.10 -1.30 -14.04
CA ASP A 49 63.90 -2.13 -12.85
C ASP A 49 65.21 -2.64 -12.22
N GLN A 50 66.34 -2.03 -12.58
CA GLN A 50 67.63 -2.40 -12.01
C GLN A 50 67.68 -2.04 -10.52
N ALA A 51 68.36 -2.87 -9.72
CA ALA A 51 68.61 -2.60 -8.31
C ALA A 51 69.60 -1.43 -8.13
N ASP A 52 69.62 -0.88 -6.91
CA ASP A 52 70.63 0.10 -6.50
C ASP A 52 72.05 -0.50 -6.59
N ASP A 53 73.03 0.29 -7.02
CA ASP A 53 74.43 -0.10 -7.17
C ASP A 53 75.12 -0.26 -5.81
N ASN A 54 74.72 0.54 -4.81
CA ASN A 54 75.30 0.52 -3.47
C ASN A 54 74.23 0.72 -2.37
N PRO A 55 73.45 -0.33 -2.06
CA PRO A 55 72.35 -0.26 -1.11
C PRO A 55 72.73 0.32 0.27
N GLY A 56 71.99 1.34 0.72
CA GLY A 56 72.09 1.93 2.04
C GLY A 56 73.07 3.10 2.17
N ASP A 57 73.55 3.64 1.05
CA ASP A 57 74.42 4.82 1.04
C ASP A 57 73.66 6.15 0.93
N ASN A 58 72.32 6.09 0.93
CA ASN A 58 71.41 7.23 0.86
C ASN A 58 71.51 7.97 -0.50
N VAL A 59 71.98 7.30 -1.55
CA VAL A 59 72.03 7.77 -2.94
C VAL A 59 71.30 6.76 -3.83
N CYS A 60 70.14 7.15 -4.36
CA CYS A 60 69.45 6.29 -5.32
C CYS A 60 70.16 6.32 -6.68
N HIS A 61 70.89 5.26 -7.01
CA HIS A 61 71.49 5.10 -8.33
C HIS A 61 71.71 3.63 -8.72
N THR A 62 71.48 3.33 -9.99
CA THR A 62 71.84 2.04 -10.59
C THR A 62 73.26 2.13 -11.16
N SER A 63 73.83 1.00 -11.59
CA SER A 63 75.10 0.98 -12.32
C SER A 63 75.11 1.82 -13.62
N ALA A 64 73.92 2.17 -14.15
CA ALA A 64 73.75 3.08 -15.28
C ALA A 64 73.62 4.57 -14.88
N GLY A 65 73.72 4.90 -13.58
CA GLY A 65 73.59 6.25 -13.04
C GLY A 65 72.15 6.78 -12.94
N THR A 66 71.14 5.98 -13.26
CA THR A 66 69.72 6.35 -13.10
C THR A 66 69.14 5.86 -11.78
N CYS A 67 68.13 6.54 -11.24
CA CYS A 67 67.35 6.09 -10.09
C CYS A 67 66.06 5.40 -10.57
N THR A 68 65.93 4.11 -10.31
CA THR A 68 64.71 3.31 -10.58
C THR A 68 63.83 3.28 -9.32
N LEU A 69 62.55 2.91 -9.46
CA LEU A 69 61.70 2.71 -8.28
C LEU A 69 62.24 1.60 -7.37
N ARG A 70 62.81 0.54 -7.94
CA ARG A 70 63.46 -0.54 -7.17
C ARG A 70 64.63 0.00 -6.34
N ALA A 71 65.52 0.77 -6.94
CA ALA A 71 66.64 1.39 -6.23
C ALA A 71 66.14 2.35 -5.13
N ALA A 72 65.15 3.18 -5.43
CA ALA A 72 64.58 4.13 -4.46
C ALA A 72 63.93 3.43 -3.26
N ILE A 73 63.23 2.31 -3.46
CA ILE A 73 62.65 1.51 -2.36
C ILE A 73 63.77 0.89 -1.51
N THR A 74 64.84 0.40 -2.12
CA THR A 74 66.00 -0.14 -1.40
C THR A 74 66.61 0.91 -0.48
N GLU A 75 66.82 2.14 -0.96
CA GLU A 75 67.33 3.24 -0.15
C GLU A 75 66.31 3.75 0.90
N ALA A 76 65.02 3.72 0.58
CA ALA A 76 63.97 4.09 1.54
C ALA A 76 63.92 3.12 2.74
N ASN A 77 64.23 1.85 2.53
CA ASN A 77 64.26 0.84 3.60
C ASN A 77 65.39 1.02 4.62
N THR A 78 66.40 1.82 4.30
CA THR A 78 67.49 2.18 5.22
C THR A 78 67.31 3.59 5.83
N ALA A 79 66.34 4.36 5.31
CA ALA A 79 66.10 5.76 5.66
C ALA A 79 64.62 6.04 6.01
N PRO A 80 64.24 6.02 7.30
CA PRO A 80 62.85 6.23 7.71
C PRO A 80 62.35 7.65 7.40
N ASN A 81 61.05 7.73 7.10
CA ASN A 81 60.33 8.94 6.67
C ASN A 81 60.84 9.53 5.34
N SER A 82 61.53 8.73 4.53
CA SER A 82 62.01 9.13 3.20
C SER A 82 60.85 9.43 2.24
N VAL A 83 61.16 10.21 1.20
CA VAL A 83 60.21 10.58 0.14
C VAL A 83 60.74 10.06 -1.19
N ILE A 84 59.92 9.29 -1.90
CA ILE A 84 60.18 8.84 -3.27
C ILE A 84 59.35 9.71 -4.21
N ASN A 85 60.02 10.55 -4.97
CA ASN A 85 59.44 11.40 -6.03
C ASN A 85 59.72 10.80 -7.41
N PHE A 86 59.04 11.31 -8.43
CA PHE A 86 59.19 10.91 -9.82
C PHE A 86 59.48 12.12 -10.71
N ASN A 87 60.40 11.95 -11.64
CA ASN A 87 60.72 12.88 -12.71
C ASN A 87 61.21 12.07 -13.92
N ILE A 88 60.31 11.25 -14.48
CA ILE A 88 60.62 10.34 -15.59
C ILE A 88 60.10 10.95 -16.90
N GLY A 89 60.94 10.96 -17.94
CA GLY A 89 60.50 11.27 -19.31
C GLY A 89 59.97 12.69 -19.52
N ALA A 90 59.17 12.88 -20.58
CA ALA A 90 58.57 14.15 -20.95
C ALA A 90 57.26 14.42 -20.18
N SER A 91 57.04 15.69 -19.79
CA SER A 91 55.90 16.10 -18.98
C SER A 91 54.55 15.73 -19.61
N GLY A 92 53.63 15.19 -18.79
CA GLY A 92 52.23 14.97 -19.16
C GLY A 92 51.90 13.66 -19.88
N SER A 93 52.87 12.76 -20.07
CA SER A 93 52.63 11.39 -20.54
C SER A 93 52.70 10.38 -19.40
N THR A 94 51.91 9.31 -19.47
CA THR A 94 52.01 8.18 -18.52
C THR A 94 53.38 7.51 -18.64
N GLN A 95 54.04 7.29 -17.51
CA GLN A 95 55.33 6.63 -17.38
C GLN A 95 55.09 5.24 -16.79
N THR A 96 55.36 4.20 -17.57
CA THR A 96 55.09 2.82 -17.16
C THR A 96 56.36 2.16 -16.64
N ILE A 97 56.32 1.72 -15.39
CA ILE A 97 57.34 0.93 -14.70
C ILE A 97 56.84 -0.52 -14.67
N ALA A 98 57.55 -1.41 -15.34
CA ALA A 98 57.20 -2.83 -15.45
C ALA A 98 58.23 -3.70 -14.72
N PRO A 99 58.09 -3.92 -13.39
CA PRO A 99 59.03 -4.73 -12.64
C PRO A 99 59.13 -6.16 -13.16
N LEU A 100 60.34 -6.71 -13.18
CA LEU A 100 60.65 -8.08 -13.60
C LEU A 100 60.48 -9.09 -12.45
N THR A 101 60.57 -8.62 -11.21
CA THR A 101 60.37 -9.42 -9.98
C THR A 101 59.65 -8.59 -8.92
N ALA A 102 59.19 -9.23 -7.84
CA ALA A 102 58.63 -8.52 -6.69
C ALA A 102 59.54 -7.37 -6.22
N PHE A 103 58.96 -6.23 -5.85
CA PHE A 103 59.69 -5.19 -5.12
C PHE A 103 60.05 -5.68 -3.71
N ALA A 104 61.07 -5.08 -3.13
CA ALA A 104 61.37 -5.32 -1.72
C ALA A 104 60.19 -4.84 -0.86
N VAL A 105 59.93 -5.56 0.24
CA VAL A 105 58.96 -5.11 1.25
C VAL A 105 59.42 -3.77 1.81
N ILE A 106 58.50 -2.81 1.93
CA ILE A 106 58.76 -1.47 2.46
C ILE A 106 58.76 -1.55 3.99
N THR A 107 59.94 -1.61 4.60
CA THR A 107 60.12 -1.86 6.03
C THR A 107 60.21 -0.58 6.87
N GLN A 108 60.30 0.59 6.24
CA GLN A 108 60.35 1.89 6.92
C GLN A 108 59.21 2.80 6.47
N PRO A 109 58.76 3.75 7.31
CA PRO A 109 57.82 4.77 6.88
C PRO A 109 58.33 5.52 5.64
N VAL A 110 57.53 5.57 4.58
CA VAL A 110 57.91 6.23 3.32
C VAL A 110 56.72 6.97 2.71
N THR A 111 56.98 8.07 2.03
CA THR A 111 56.01 8.68 1.12
C THR A 111 56.41 8.36 -0.32
N ILE A 112 55.60 7.59 -1.04
CA ILE A 112 55.73 7.40 -2.49
C ILE A 112 54.76 8.36 -3.18
N ASP A 113 55.31 9.40 -3.80
CA ASP A 113 54.57 10.55 -4.33
C ASP A 113 54.55 10.57 -5.86
N GLY A 114 53.60 9.85 -6.47
CA GLY A 114 53.35 9.92 -7.91
C GLY A 114 52.86 11.29 -8.40
N THR A 115 52.33 12.14 -7.51
CA THR A 115 51.89 13.50 -7.85
C THR A 115 53.05 14.45 -8.14
N SER A 116 54.28 14.06 -7.77
CA SER A 116 55.50 14.80 -8.08
C SER A 116 55.92 14.71 -9.55
N GLN A 117 55.39 13.74 -10.32
CA GLN A 117 55.70 13.56 -11.73
C GLN A 117 55.32 14.82 -12.54
N PRO A 118 56.24 15.41 -13.33
CA PRO A 118 55.92 16.55 -14.18
C PRO A 118 54.73 16.32 -15.12
N GLY A 119 53.79 17.26 -15.09
CA GLY A 119 52.55 17.23 -15.86
C GLY A 119 51.35 16.61 -15.14
N TYR A 120 51.50 16.16 -13.89
CA TYR A 120 50.38 15.73 -13.06
C TYR A 120 49.29 16.81 -12.99
N SER A 121 48.05 16.42 -13.24
CA SER A 121 46.88 17.30 -13.26
C SER A 121 45.64 16.55 -12.76
N ASP A 122 45.72 16.07 -11.52
CA ASP A 122 44.68 15.27 -10.83
C ASP A 122 44.40 13.87 -11.41
N ALA A 123 45.11 13.48 -12.46
CA ALA A 123 45.22 12.11 -12.95
C ALA A 123 46.63 11.56 -12.69
N PRO A 124 46.78 10.36 -12.09
CA PRO A 124 48.07 9.69 -11.94
C PRO A 124 48.82 9.54 -13.28
N LEU A 125 50.13 9.77 -13.26
CA LEU A 125 50.99 9.60 -14.44
C LEU A 125 51.99 8.45 -14.30
N ILE A 126 52.17 7.90 -13.10
CA ILE A 126 53.10 6.78 -12.88
C ILE A 126 52.30 5.49 -12.83
N GLU A 127 52.47 4.64 -13.84
CA GLU A 127 51.91 3.30 -13.87
C GLU A 127 52.96 2.29 -13.41
N ILE A 128 52.59 1.48 -12.43
CA ILE A 128 53.34 0.31 -12.00
C ILE A 128 52.51 -0.90 -12.46
N GLU A 129 52.99 -1.61 -13.48
CA GLU A 129 52.27 -2.73 -14.08
C GLU A 129 52.99 -4.06 -13.85
N GLY A 130 52.26 -5.02 -13.27
CA GLY A 130 52.84 -6.24 -12.74
C GLY A 130 52.95 -7.41 -13.70
N SER A 131 52.68 -7.25 -15.01
CA SER A 131 52.51 -8.38 -15.93
C SER A 131 53.75 -9.28 -16.06
N ASN A 132 54.94 -8.75 -15.78
CA ASN A 132 56.21 -9.47 -15.84
C ASN A 132 56.65 -10.10 -14.50
N THR A 133 55.95 -9.85 -13.40
CA THR A 133 56.41 -10.25 -12.05
C THR A 133 56.12 -11.72 -11.68
N GLY A 134 55.15 -12.34 -12.34
CA GLY A 134 54.70 -13.71 -12.06
C GLY A 134 53.50 -13.80 -11.13
N ALA A 135 52.98 -15.02 -10.96
CA ALA A 135 51.78 -15.29 -10.16
C ALA A 135 52.04 -15.06 -8.65
N GLY A 136 51.04 -14.52 -7.95
CA GLY A 136 51.07 -14.27 -6.51
C GLY A 136 51.86 -13.03 -6.07
N VAL A 137 52.53 -12.33 -6.99
CA VAL A 137 53.34 -11.16 -6.65
C VAL A 137 52.46 -9.93 -6.46
N ASN A 138 52.64 -9.25 -5.32
CA ASN A 138 51.96 -8.01 -5.00
C ASN A 138 52.65 -6.81 -5.64
N GLY A 139 51.90 -5.73 -5.88
CA GLY A 139 52.45 -4.46 -6.36
C GLY A 139 53.36 -3.81 -5.34
N LEU A 140 52.81 -3.37 -4.22
CA LEU A 140 53.58 -2.81 -3.09
C LEU A 140 53.18 -3.50 -1.79
N THR A 141 54.15 -3.94 -0.99
CA THR A 141 53.92 -4.48 0.36
C THR A 141 54.55 -3.54 1.39
N LEU A 142 53.74 -3.03 2.31
CA LEU A 142 54.12 -2.07 3.35
C LEU A 142 54.13 -2.74 4.71
N GLU A 143 55.27 -2.71 5.39
CA GLU A 143 55.45 -3.18 6.76
C GLU A 143 55.92 -2.10 7.74
N GLY A 144 56.52 -1.00 7.27
CA GLY A 144 57.06 0.06 8.14
C GLY A 144 56.00 0.89 8.88
N GLY A 145 54.75 0.86 8.43
CA GLY A 145 53.68 1.73 8.94
C GLY A 145 53.89 3.20 8.56
N SER A 146 52.94 4.06 8.93
CA SER A 146 53.01 5.52 8.72
C SER A 146 53.42 5.95 7.31
N SER A 147 53.14 5.12 6.30
CA SER A 147 53.55 5.35 4.93
C SER A 147 52.43 5.97 4.11
N THR A 148 52.77 6.80 3.14
CA THR A 148 51.80 7.41 2.22
C THR A 148 52.07 6.95 0.80
N ILE A 149 51.06 6.35 0.15
CA ILE A 149 51.09 5.99 -1.27
C ILE A 149 50.08 6.87 -1.99
N LYS A 150 50.55 7.71 -2.91
CA LYS A 150 49.66 8.63 -3.63
C LYS A 150 50.00 8.85 -5.10
N GLY A 151 48.96 9.05 -5.91
CA GLY A 151 49.10 9.44 -7.32
C GLY A 151 49.67 8.37 -8.24
N LEU A 152 49.46 7.08 -7.95
CA LEU A 152 49.97 5.96 -8.74
C LEU A 152 48.84 5.21 -9.46
N ILE A 153 49.14 4.62 -10.63
CA ILE A 153 48.36 3.54 -11.21
C ILE A 153 49.05 2.22 -10.85
N ILE A 154 48.32 1.26 -10.28
CA ILE A 154 48.86 -0.05 -9.86
C ILE A 154 47.95 -1.16 -10.39
N ASN A 155 48.44 -1.95 -11.34
CA ASN A 155 47.59 -2.86 -12.10
C ASN A 155 48.34 -4.11 -12.58
N ARG A 156 47.60 -5.11 -13.08
CA ARG A 156 48.11 -6.36 -13.66
C ARG A 156 49.05 -7.19 -12.78
N PHE A 157 49.05 -7.00 -11.45
CA PHE A 157 49.82 -7.85 -10.56
C PHE A 157 49.16 -9.22 -10.37
N GLY A 158 49.98 -10.27 -10.27
CA GLY A 158 49.53 -11.64 -9.97
C GLY A 158 49.06 -11.87 -8.53
N GLY A 159 49.10 -10.83 -7.69
CA GLY A 159 48.63 -10.81 -6.32
C GLY A 159 47.73 -9.60 -6.05
N TYR A 160 47.96 -8.92 -4.93
CA TYR A 160 47.26 -7.68 -4.56
C TYR A 160 47.93 -6.47 -5.20
N GLY A 161 47.18 -5.40 -5.47
CA GLY A 161 47.78 -4.13 -5.89
C GLY A 161 48.67 -3.54 -4.79
N ILE A 162 48.08 -3.35 -3.60
CA ILE A 162 48.79 -2.89 -2.39
C ILE A 162 48.45 -3.82 -1.23
N GLU A 163 49.46 -4.22 -0.47
CA GLU A 163 49.33 -4.99 0.77
C GLU A 163 49.88 -4.17 1.95
N LEU A 164 49.09 -4.07 3.03
CA LEU A 164 49.50 -3.51 4.31
C LEU A 164 49.64 -4.63 5.34
N ARG A 165 50.80 -4.72 5.99
CA ARG A 165 51.12 -5.73 7.01
C ARG A 165 51.84 -5.10 8.21
N ASN A 166 51.78 -5.76 9.36
CA ASN A 166 52.49 -5.44 10.60
C ASN A 166 52.15 -4.08 11.25
N ASN A 167 52.47 -2.95 10.63
CA ASN A 167 52.37 -1.62 11.23
C ASN A 167 51.37 -0.70 10.52
N GLY A 168 50.57 0.00 11.31
CA GLY A 168 49.43 0.81 10.87
C GLY A 168 49.74 2.28 10.53
N ASN A 169 48.67 3.07 10.45
CA ASN A 169 48.70 4.51 10.11
C ASN A 169 49.13 4.83 8.68
N ASN A 170 48.93 3.89 7.74
CA ASN A 170 49.22 4.14 6.34
C ASN A 170 48.11 4.96 5.67
N VAL A 171 48.45 5.76 4.66
CA VAL A 171 47.54 6.59 3.88
C VAL A 171 47.66 6.23 2.40
N ILE A 172 46.57 5.75 1.81
CA ILE A 172 46.49 5.38 0.39
C ILE A 172 45.50 6.32 -0.27
N GLN A 173 45.94 7.24 -1.14
CA GLN A 173 45.09 8.30 -1.67
C GLN A 173 45.41 8.68 -3.12
N GLY A 174 44.40 9.03 -3.92
CA GLY A 174 44.61 9.52 -5.29
C GLY A 174 45.19 8.47 -6.26
N ASN A 175 45.03 7.17 -5.98
CA ASN A 175 45.58 6.09 -6.80
C ASN A 175 44.50 5.46 -7.69
N TYR A 176 44.91 4.93 -8.86
CA TYR A 176 44.10 4.09 -9.73
C TYR A 176 44.56 2.64 -9.60
N ILE A 177 43.76 1.78 -8.97
CA ILE A 177 44.17 0.42 -8.61
C ILE A 177 43.29 -0.59 -9.33
N GLY A 178 43.90 -1.33 -10.25
CA GLY A 178 43.25 -2.32 -11.12
C GLY A 178 42.64 -1.77 -12.42
N THR A 179 42.93 -0.51 -12.76
CA THR A 179 42.51 0.13 -14.01
C THR A 179 43.70 0.63 -14.84
N ASP A 180 43.44 1.08 -16.06
CA ASP A 180 44.39 1.78 -16.91
C ASP A 180 44.64 3.21 -16.46
N SER A 181 45.54 3.91 -17.16
CA SER A 181 45.85 5.31 -16.84
C SER A 181 44.69 6.28 -17.06
N THR A 182 43.66 5.89 -17.83
CA THR A 182 42.42 6.67 -17.96
C THR A 182 41.45 6.43 -16.80
N GLY A 183 41.62 5.34 -16.05
CA GLY A 183 40.70 4.91 -15.00
C GLY A 183 39.36 4.39 -15.53
N GLN A 184 39.27 4.05 -16.83
CA GLN A 184 38.04 3.62 -17.49
C GLN A 184 38.07 2.15 -17.93
N VAL A 185 39.25 1.56 -18.07
CA VAL A 185 39.43 0.18 -18.54
C VAL A 185 39.97 -0.69 -17.42
N ALA A 186 39.35 -1.86 -17.22
CA ALA A 186 39.82 -2.84 -16.25
C ALA A 186 41.16 -3.46 -16.71
N LEU A 187 42.15 -3.39 -15.82
CA LEU A 187 43.46 -4.05 -15.94
C LEU A 187 43.82 -4.68 -14.59
N GLY A 188 42.86 -5.42 -14.05
CA GLY A 188 42.85 -5.86 -12.67
C GLY A 188 44.12 -6.52 -12.16
N ASN A 189 44.32 -6.38 -10.86
CA ASN A 189 45.15 -7.33 -10.12
C ASN A 189 44.37 -8.65 -9.97
N THR A 190 45.07 -9.78 -9.87
CA THR A 190 44.41 -11.10 -9.80
C THR A 190 43.85 -11.43 -8.41
N ASN A 191 44.15 -10.61 -7.40
CA ASN A 191 43.44 -10.58 -6.11
C ASN A 191 42.82 -9.20 -5.87
N SER A 192 42.71 -8.76 -4.61
CA SER A 192 42.07 -7.52 -4.23
C SER A 192 42.96 -6.32 -4.60
N GLY A 193 42.34 -5.15 -4.85
CA GLY A 193 43.10 -3.93 -5.13
C GLY A 193 43.99 -3.54 -3.94
N ILE A 194 43.40 -3.46 -2.75
CA ILE A 194 44.10 -3.19 -1.49
C ILE A 194 43.78 -4.29 -0.47
N TRP A 195 44.79 -4.88 0.14
CA TRP A 195 44.66 -5.82 1.25
C TRP A 195 45.27 -5.25 2.54
N VAL A 196 44.42 -5.06 3.55
CA VAL A 196 44.82 -4.67 4.91
C VAL A 196 44.80 -5.93 5.77
N ASN A 197 45.96 -6.41 6.22
CA ASN A 197 46.06 -7.72 6.85
C ASN A 197 46.65 -7.64 8.26
N GLU A 198 45.76 -7.72 9.26
CA GLU A 198 46.09 -7.56 10.69
C GLU A 198 46.74 -6.18 10.98
N VAL A 199 46.24 -5.10 10.36
CA VAL A 199 46.85 -3.75 10.47
C VAL A 199 45.84 -2.66 10.84
N PRO A 200 46.09 -1.87 11.91
CA PRO A 200 45.15 -0.85 12.36
C PRO A 200 45.36 0.55 11.74
N ASN A 201 44.35 1.40 11.90
CA ASN A 201 44.40 2.86 11.73
C ASN A 201 44.82 3.36 10.34
N ASN A 202 44.57 2.59 9.28
CA ASN A 202 44.89 3.03 7.93
C ASN A 202 43.76 3.89 7.33
N THR A 203 44.12 4.84 6.48
CA THR A 203 43.17 5.65 5.70
C THR A 203 43.30 5.33 4.22
N ILE A 204 42.20 4.87 3.63
CA ILE A 204 42.07 4.61 2.19
C ILE A 204 41.13 5.68 1.63
N GLY A 205 41.70 6.62 0.89
CA GLY A 205 41.03 7.76 0.29
C GLY A 205 41.11 9.02 1.15
N GLY A 206 40.20 9.96 0.91
CA GLY A 206 40.16 11.25 1.61
C GLY A 206 38.95 12.09 1.20
N THR A 207 38.82 13.29 1.77
CA THR A 207 37.66 14.17 1.57
C THR A 207 37.88 15.25 0.51
N THR A 208 38.85 15.07 -0.38
CA THR A 208 39.10 15.96 -1.52
C THR A 208 39.14 15.14 -2.80
N THR A 209 38.85 15.75 -3.95
CA THR A 209 38.88 15.05 -5.25
C THR A 209 40.24 14.41 -5.54
N GLY A 210 41.35 15.11 -5.27
CA GLY A 210 42.70 14.59 -5.48
C GLY A 210 43.15 13.48 -4.50
N THR A 211 42.39 13.21 -3.43
CA THR A 211 42.69 12.10 -2.49
C THR A 211 41.85 10.86 -2.76
N ARG A 212 40.89 10.92 -3.69
CA ARG A 212 40.03 9.81 -4.09
C ARG A 212 40.82 8.72 -4.80
N ASN A 213 40.72 7.49 -4.31
CA ASN A 213 41.18 6.35 -5.11
C ASN A 213 40.06 5.87 -6.04
N ILE A 214 40.47 5.34 -7.19
CA ILE A 214 39.66 4.53 -8.09
C ILE A 214 40.11 3.09 -7.92
N ILE A 215 39.26 2.23 -7.34
CA ILE A 215 39.63 0.86 -6.94
C ILE A 215 38.68 -0.12 -7.63
N SER A 216 39.07 -0.57 -8.82
CA SER A 216 38.16 -1.12 -9.81
C SER A 216 38.85 -2.17 -10.68
N GLY A 217 38.08 -3.05 -11.30
CA GLY A 217 38.59 -4.08 -12.23
C GLY A 217 39.37 -5.22 -11.58
N ASN A 218 39.48 -5.29 -10.24
CA ASN A 218 40.24 -6.33 -9.55
C ASN A 218 39.46 -7.66 -9.50
N SER A 219 40.19 -8.78 -9.47
CA SER A 219 39.58 -10.13 -9.60
C SER A 219 38.90 -10.63 -8.33
N THR A 220 39.00 -9.90 -7.21
CA THR A 220 38.23 -10.17 -5.98
C THR A 220 37.58 -8.89 -5.46
N TYR A 221 38.05 -8.32 -4.36
CA TYR A 221 37.49 -7.10 -3.76
C TYR A 221 38.27 -5.87 -4.22
N GLY A 222 37.63 -4.70 -4.25
CA GLY A 222 38.39 -3.45 -4.33
C GLY A 222 39.29 -3.29 -3.09
N VAL A 223 38.68 -3.34 -1.90
CA VAL A 223 39.37 -3.24 -0.62
C VAL A 223 39.02 -4.44 0.26
N GLN A 224 40.02 -5.09 0.84
CA GLN A 224 39.83 -6.22 1.76
C GLN A 224 40.54 -5.93 3.09
N ILE A 225 39.77 -5.88 4.17
CA ILE A 225 40.23 -5.62 5.54
C ILE A 225 40.14 -6.92 6.32
N ASN A 226 41.28 -7.59 6.51
CA ASN A 226 41.37 -8.95 6.99
C ASN A 226 41.97 -9.04 8.39
N GLY A 227 41.40 -9.90 9.23
CA GLY A 227 41.92 -10.23 10.55
C GLY A 227 41.51 -9.26 11.66
N ASN A 228 41.51 -9.76 12.90
CA ASN A 228 40.96 -9.05 14.05
C ASN A 228 41.80 -7.84 14.48
N GLY A 229 43.10 -7.82 14.15
CA GLY A 229 44.02 -6.71 14.37
C GLY A 229 43.79 -5.53 13.42
N SER A 230 42.99 -5.71 12.36
CA SER A 230 42.68 -4.64 11.40
C SER A 230 41.62 -3.66 11.93
N THR A 231 41.96 -2.95 13.00
CA THR A 231 41.05 -2.06 13.73
C THR A 231 41.17 -0.59 13.33
N GLY A 232 40.11 0.21 13.49
CA GLY A 232 40.17 1.66 13.30
C GLY A 232 40.49 2.11 11.87
N ASN A 233 40.32 1.24 10.87
CA ASN A 233 40.58 1.57 9.48
C ASN A 233 39.46 2.45 8.92
N ARG A 234 39.80 3.32 7.95
CA ARG A 234 38.84 4.24 7.32
C ARG A 234 38.92 4.16 5.80
N VAL A 235 37.78 3.89 5.17
CA VAL A 235 37.62 3.89 3.70
C VAL A 235 36.67 5.03 3.35
N GLN A 236 37.16 6.12 2.77
CA GLN A 236 36.34 7.32 2.54
C GLN A 236 36.64 8.01 1.20
N GLY A 237 35.61 8.59 0.58
CA GLY A 237 35.75 9.41 -0.62
C GLY A 237 36.20 8.67 -1.88
N ASN A 238 36.17 7.32 -1.88
CA ASN A 238 36.65 6.49 -2.99
C ASN A 238 35.55 6.17 -4.00
N TYR A 239 35.95 5.85 -5.23
CA TYR A 239 35.12 5.17 -6.21
C TYR A 239 35.59 3.71 -6.33
N ILE A 240 34.69 2.77 -6.09
CA ILE A 240 35.00 1.35 -5.96
C ILE A 240 34.03 0.54 -6.84
N GLY A 241 34.57 -0.07 -7.90
CA GLY A 241 33.79 -0.80 -8.91
C GLY A 241 33.27 0.06 -10.06
N THR A 242 33.60 1.35 -10.08
CA THR A 242 33.26 2.30 -11.14
C THR A 242 34.50 2.83 -11.85
N ASP A 243 34.30 3.51 -12.99
CA ASP A 243 35.35 4.30 -13.61
C ASP A 243 35.67 5.58 -12.80
N VAL A 244 36.67 6.33 -13.27
CA VAL A 244 37.09 7.62 -12.68
C VAL A 244 35.97 8.67 -12.61
N SER A 245 34.99 8.62 -13.53
CA SER A 245 33.85 9.53 -13.52
C SER A 245 32.81 9.15 -12.46
N GLY A 246 32.83 7.91 -11.99
CA GLY A 246 31.83 7.37 -11.08
C GLY A 246 30.52 7.02 -11.78
N LEU A 247 30.48 7.01 -13.12
CA LEU A 247 29.25 6.83 -13.91
C LEU A 247 29.13 5.44 -14.52
N ASN A 248 30.25 4.84 -14.94
CA ASN A 248 30.28 3.55 -15.62
C ASN A 248 30.86 2.46 -14.72
N SER A 249 30.45 1.20 -14.93
CA SER A 249 30.97 0.06 -14.18
C SER A 249 32.35 -0.32 -14.71
N VAL A 250 33.28 -0.51 -13.78
CA VAL A 250 34.55 -1.20 -13.96
C VAL A 250 34.67 -2.15 -12.76
N GLY A 251 33.67 -3.02 -12.63
CA GLY A 251 33.41 -3.78 -11.40
C GLY A 251 34.56 -4.66 -10.93
N ASN A 252 34.69 -4.80 -9.61
CA ASN A 252 35.49 -5.87 -9.02
C ASN A 252 34.67 -7.17 -8.99
N SER A 253 35.33 -8.33 -9.13
CA SER A 253 34.65 -9.62 -9.39
C SER A 253 34.05 -10.33 -8.16
N SER A 254 34.41 -9.94 -6.92
CA SER A 254 33.81 -10.47 -5.68
C SER A 254 33.17 -9.40 -4.79
N GLY A 255 33.38 -8.11 -5.05
CA GLY A 255 32.68 -7.03 -4.37
C GLY A 255 33.50 -5.75 -4.20
N GLY A 256 32.89 -4.70 -3.66
CA GLY A 256 33.58 -3.44 -3.43
C GLY A 256 34.52 -3.51 -2.22
N VAL A 257 33.96 -3.69 -1.03
CA VAL A 257 34.72 -3.72 0.23
C VAL A 257 34.39 -4.98 1.04
N CYS A 258 35.40 -5.77 1.42
CA CYS A 258 35.25 -6.79 2.48
C CYS A 258 35.81 -6.30 3.81
N ILE A 259 35.03 -6.39 4.88
CA ILE A 259 35.53 -6.45 6.26
C ILE A 259 35.49 -7.91 6.70
N CYS A 260 36.62 -8.57 6.52
CA CYS A 260 36.85 -9.99 6.76
C CYS A 260 37.51 -10.17 8.15
N GLY A 261 36.76 -9.93 9.23
CA GLY A 261 37.23 -10.04 10.63
C GLY A 261 37.72 -8.73 11.29
N GLY A 262 37.91 -7.65 10.54
CA GLY A 262 38.31 -6.34 11.11
C GLY A 262 37.20 -5.68 11.94
N SER A 263 37.56 -5.00 13.03
CA SER A 263 36.61 -4.28 13.89
C SER A 263 36.81 -2.76 13.81
N THR A 264 35.83 -1.99 14.30
CA THR A 264 35.91 -0.51 14.40
C THR A 264 36.29 0.22 13.10
N THR A 265 36.07 -0.41 11.95
CA THR A 265 36.31 0.15 10.63
C THR A 265 35.17 1.07 10.23
N THR A 266 35.48 2.23 9.65
CA THR A 266 34.49 3.15 9.08
C THR A 266 34.55 3.15 7.56
N ILE A 267 33.44 2.82 6.91
CA ILE A 267 33.24 2.98 5.46
C ILE A 267 32.36 4.21 5.24
N GLY A 268 32.96 5.27 4.73
CA GLY A 268 32.33 6.54 4.39
C GLY A 268 32.46 7.60 5.49
N GLY A 269 31.45 8.47 5.60
CA GLY A 269 31.39 9.56 6.57
C GLY A 269 30.15 10.42 6.40
N THR A 270 29.90 11.31 7.35
CA THR A 270 28.69 12.16 7.39
C THR A 270 28.72 13.34 6.42
N SER A 271 29.88 13.64 5.80
CA SER A 271 29.99 14.67 4.78
C SER A 271 29.90 14.06 3.38
N ALA A 272 29.33 14.79 2.42
CA ALA A 272 29.27 14.36 1.03
C ALA A 272 30.67 14.08 0.43
N ALA A 273 31.71 14.74 0.95
CA ALA A 273 33.10 14.51 0.51
C ALA A 273 33.71 13.19 1.03
N ALA A 274 33.23 12.66 2.16
CA ALA A 274 33.68 11.37 2.70
C ALA A 274 32.94 10.17 2.09
N ARG A 275 31.87 10.41 1.32
CA ARG A 275 31.05 9.41 0.66
C ARG A 275 31.87 8.55 -0.30
N ASN A 276 31.81 7.24 -0.14
CA ASN A 276 32.25 6.34 -1.20
C ASN A 276 31.10 6.08 -2.19
N ILE A 277 31.46 5.84 -3.44
CA ILE A 277 30.58 5.23 -4.44
C ILE A 277 31.03 3.79 -4.59
N ILE A 278 30.19 2.84 -4.18
CA ILE A 278 30.50 1.42 -4.14
C ILE A 278 29.46 0.68 -4.97
N SER A 279 29.72 0.61 -6.27
CA SER A 279 28.71 0.31 -7.28
C SER A 279 29.33 -0.44 -8.45
N GLY A 280 28.50 -1.12 -9.24
CA GLY A 280 28.95 -1.87 -10.42
C GLY A 280 29.80 -3.10 -10.12
N ASN A 281 29.93 -3.54 -8.86
CA ASN A 281 30.63 -4.77 -8.50
C ASN A 281 29.73 -5.98 -8.75
N THR A 282 30.30 -7.12 -9.13
CA THR A 282 29.53 -8.27 -9.63
C THR A 282 28.66 -8.96 -8.58
N THR A 283 29.01 -8.86 -7.29
CA THR A 283 28.31 -9.53 -6.19
C THR A 283 27.90 -8.54 -5.09
N TYR A 284 28.83 -8.10 -4.23
CA TYR A 284 28.51 -7.29 -3.06
C TYR A 284 29.02 -5.86 -3.23
N GLY A 285 28.25 -4.86 -2.80
CA GLY A 285 28.83 -3.55 -2.55
C GLY A 285 29.79 -3.64 -1.36
N ILE A 286 29.26 -3.99 -0.19
CA ILE A 286 30.02 -4.18 1.05
C ILE A 286 29.70 -5.55 1.65
N TYR A 287 30.73 -6.29 2.03
CA TYR A 287 30.60 -7.58 2.71
C TYR A 287 31.31 -7.57 4.07
N ILE A 288 30.59 -7.79 5.15
CA ILE A 288 31.11 -7.82 6.53
C ILE A 288 30.94 -9.26 7.03
N GLN A 289 32.02 -9.95 7.33
CA GLN A 289 31.95 -11.37 7.70
C GLN A 289 32.91 -11.77 8.81
N TYR A 290 32.54 -12.87 9.46
CA TYR A 290 33.18 -13.51 10.61
C TYR A 290 32.95 -12.79 11.94
N GLY A 291 32.90 -13.56 13.05
CA GLY A 291 32.55 -13.04 14.38
C GLY A 291 33.49 -11.98 14.94
N GLY A 292 34.70 -11.81 14.38
CA GLY A 292 35.61 -10.71 14.73
C GLY A 292 35.22 -9.35 14.13
N ALA A 293 34.39 -9.34 13.08
CA ALA A 293 34.03 -8.13 12.36
C ALA A 293 32.93 -7.33 13.07
N VAL A 294 33.26 -6.73 14.21
CA VAL A 294 32.31 -6.05 15.10
C VAL A 294 32.54 -4.54 15.18
N ASN A 295 31.51 -3.78 15.58
CA ASN A 295 31.57 -2.35 15.78
C ASN A 295 32.02 -1.56 14.54
N ASN A 296 31.80 -2.11 13.35
CA ASN A 296 32.07 -1.39 12.11
C ASN A 296 30.92 -0.44 11.79
N VAL A 297 31.22 0.65 11.10
CA VAL A 297 30.25 1.69 10.73
C VAL A 297 30.28 1.89 9.22
N VAL A 298 29.15 1.67 8.56
CA VAL A 298 28.96 1.99 7.15
C VAL A 298 28.04 3.20 7.08
N GLN A 299 28.52 4.37 6.65
CA GLN A 299 27.73 5.61 6.70
C GLN A 299 27.97 6.54 5.50
N GLY A 300 26.90 7.19 5.05
CA GLY A 300 26.94 8.25 4.04
C GLY A 300 27.35 7.80 2.63
N ASN A 301 27.29 6.50 2.32
CA ASN A 301 27.73 5.94 1.04
C ASN A 301 26.62 5.90 -0.02
N TYR A 302 27.03 5.83 -1.28
CA TYR A 302 26.18 5.42 -2.41
C TYR A 302 26.51 3.97 -2.78
N ILE A 303 25.50 3.11 -2.78
CA ILE A 303 25.67 1.67 -2.96
C ILE A 303 24.62 1.15 -3.96
N GLY A 304 25.09 0.76 -5.15
CA GLY A 304 24.24 0.32 -6.26
C GLY A 304 23.77 1.47 -7.18
N ILE A 305 24.19 2.70 -6.88
CA ILE A 305 23.95 3.91 -7.68
C ILE A 305 25.26 4.60 -8.03
N ASN A 306 25.28 5.28 -9.17
CA ASN A 306 26.44 5.99 -9.68
C ASN A 306 26.50 7.45 -9.14
N ALA A 307 27.51 8.22 -9.55
CA ALA A 307 27.69 9.61 -9.09
C ALA A 307 26.50 10.53 -9.46
N ASP A 308 25.83 10.24 -10.58
CA ASP A 308 24.62 10.92 -11.05
C ASP A 308 23.33 10.32 -10.47
N THR A 309 23.43 9.42 -9.48
CA THR A 309 22.31 8.75 -8.80
C THR A 309 21.48 7.81 -9.68
N ASN A 310 21.99 7.44 -10.85
CA ASN A 310 21.41 6.42 -11.71
C ASN A 310 21.85 5.02 -11.27
N VAL A 311 21.10 4.00 -11.70
CA VAL A 311 21.41 2.61 -11.37
C VAL A 311 22.80 2.24 -11.87
N LEU A 312 23.59 1.63 -11.00
CA LEU A 312 24.86 0.97 -11.33
C LEU A 312 25.02 -0.19 -10.36
N ALA A 313 24.22 -1.21 -10.60
CA ALA A 313 23.89 -2.23 -9.63
C ALA A 313 25.12 -3.01 -9.14
N ASN A 314 25.15 -3.30 -7.83
CA ASN A 314 25.76 -4.53 -7.35
C ASN A 314 24.70 -5.65 -7.34
N SER A 315 25.04 -6.89 -7.00
CA SER A 315 24.01 -7.88 -6.70
C SER A 315 23.30 -7.58 -5.38
N THR A 316 24.01 -7.63 -4.25
CA THR A 316 23.50 -7.20 -2.94
C THR A 316 24.24 -5.94 -2.50
N GLY A 317 23.54 -4.95 -1.97
CA GLY A 317 24.16 -3.69 -1.54
C GLY A 317 25.14 -3.92 -0.38
N ILE A 318 24.61 -4.33 0.77
CA ILE A 318 25.39 -4.63 1.98
C ILE A 318 25.03 -6.03 2.46
N TYR A 319 26.03 -6.88 2.70
CA TYR A 319 25.86 -8.20 3.28
C TYR A 319 26.65 -8.33 4.59
N ILE A 320 25.98 -8.68 5.68
CA ILE A 320 26.59 -8.99 6.98
C ILE A 320 26.40 -10.49 7.24
N ASN A 321 27.47 -11.25 7.37
CA ASN A 321 27.44 -12.71 7.54
C ASN A 321 28.23 -13.16 8.77
N GLY A 322 27.51 -13.55 9.83
CA GLY A 322 28.10 -14.00 11.08
C GLY A 322 28.96 -12.92 11.74
N ALA A 323 28.53 -11.66 11.70
CA ALA A 323 29.29 -10.52 12.23
C ALA A 323 28.38 -9.59 13.05
N GLY A 324 28.62 -9.51 14.36
CA GLY A 324 27.75 -8.81 15.31
C GLY A 324 28.06 -7.32 15.51
N SER A 325 27.12 -6.60 16.13
CA SER A 325 27.31 -5.22 16.62
C SER A 325 27.78 -4.22 15.57
N ASN A 326 27.35 -4.36 14.32
CA ASN A 326 27.69 -3.44 13.23
C ASN A 326 26.62 -2.37 13.07
N THR A 327 27.02 -1.17 12.64
CA THR A 327 26.10 -0.05 12.37
C THR A 327 26.08 0.27 10.88
N ILE A 328 24.89 0.21 10.29
CA ILE A 328 24.61 0.65 8.93
C ILE A 328 23.81 1.94 9.03
N GLY A 329 24.45 3.04 8.66
CA GLY A 329 23.94 4.40 8.75
C GLY A 329 24.26 5.03 10.11
N GLY A 330 23.26 5.67 10.72
CA GLY A 330 23.38 6.26 12.06
C GLY A 330 22.37 7.37 12.32
N GLY A 331 22.17 7.71 13.59
CA GLY A 331 21.21 8.74 14.04
C GLY A 331 21.66 10.20 13.88
N VAL A 332 22.62 10.49 13.00
CA VAL A 332 23.13 11.85 12.75
C VAL A 332 22.96 12.21 11.27
N ALA A 333 22.74 13.50 10.98
CA ALA A 333 22.57 13.97 9.61
C ALA A 333 23.77 13.58 8.73
N GLY A 334 23.48 13.06 7.53
CA GLY A 334 24.48 12.60 6.58
C GLY A 334 25.05 11.19 6.83
N ALA A 335 24.72 10.53 7.96
CA ALA A 335 25.14 9.15 8.18
C ALA A 335 24.37 8.13 7.33
N GLY A 336 23.17 8.46 6.87
CA GLY A 336 22.34 7.59 6.02
C GLY A 336 23.03 7.18 4.73
N ASN A 337 23.05 5.88 4.44
CA ASN A 337 23.47 5.36 3.15
C ASN A 337 22.30 5.37 2.15
N TYR A 338 22.60 5.57 0.87
CA TYR A 338 21.67 5.35 -0.23
C TYR A 338 21.96 3.99 -0.86
N ILE A 339 21.03 3.06 -0.69
CA ILE A 339 21.19 1.64 -1.04
C ILE A 339 20.04 1.28 -1.99
N ALA A 340 20.30 1.38 -3.28
CA ALA A 340 19.25 1.37 -4.30
C ALA A 340 19.74 0.71 -5.58
N GLY A 341 18.81 0.17 -6.36
CA GLY A 341 19.13 -0.37 -7.68
C GLY A 341 19.99 -1.64 -7.72
N ASN A 342 20.24 -2.29 -6.58
CA ASN A 342 20.96 -3.56 -6.54
C ASN A 342 20.06 -4.67 -7.12
N THR A 343 20.63 -5.70 -7.75
CA THR A 343 19.82 -6.72 -8.43
C THR A 343 19.13 -7.72 -7.48
N ASN A 344 19.51 -7.74 -6.20
CA ASN A 344 18.95 -8.56 -5.13
C ASN A 344 18.57 -7.66 -3.93
N ASN A 345 18.84 -8.06 -2.69
CA ASN A 345 18.49 -7.28 -1.49
C ASN A 345 19.33 -5.99 -1.37
N GLY A 346 18.75 -4.96 -0.76
CA GLY A 346 19.50 -3.78 -0.35
C GLY A 346 20.50 -4.12 0.76
N ILE A 347 19.99 -4.62 1.88
CA ILE A 347 20.78 -5.10 3.03
C ILE A 347 20.39 -6.54 3.35
N LEU A 348 21.37 -7.43 3.50
CA LEU A 348 21.20 -8.79 3.99
C LEU A 348 21.99 -8.96 5.29
N VAL A 349 21.36 -9.49 6.33
CA VAL A 349 22.00 -9.87 7.60
C VAL A 349 21.75 -11.36 7.82
N SER A 350 22.81 -12.17 7.88
CA SER A 350 22.68 -13.62 8.04
C SER A 350 23.66 -14.21 9.05
N GLY A 351 23.31 -15.36 9.62
CA GLY A 351 24.20 -16.21 10.40
C GLY A 351 24.07 -15.98 11.91
N LEU A 352 24.30 -17.04 12.68
CA LEU A 352 24.11 -17.08 14.14
C LEU A 352 24.90 -16.00 14.91
N GLU A 353 26.08 -15.63 14.42
CA GLU A 353 26.93 -14.62 15.05
C GLU A 353 26.54 -13.17 14.65
N ALA A 354 25.65 -12.99 13.67
CA ALA A 354 25.14 -11.69 13.26
C ALA A 354 24.04 -11.21 14.23
N SER A 355 24.48 -10.82 15.43
CA SER A 355 23.62 -10.29 16.49
C SER A 355 23.87 -8.80 16.74
N GLY A 356 22.85 -8.03 17.12
CA GLY A 356 23.05 -6.66 17.61
C GLY A 356 23.35 -5.62 16.51
N THR A 357 23.10 -5.93 15.24
CA THR A 357 23.25 -4.97 14.14
C THR A 357 22.26 -3.82 14.29
N SER A 358 22.70 -2.60 14.05
CA SER A 358 21.87 -1.39 14.02
C SER A 358 21.78 -0.85 12.59
N ILE A 359 20.58 -0.72 12.04
CA ILE A 359 20.31 -0.17 10.71
C ILE A 359 19.48 1.09 10.91
N GLN A 360 20.08 2.27 10.72
CA GLN A 360 19.46 3.54 11.10
C GLN A 360 19.69 4.64 10.07
N GLY A 361 18.67 5.46 9.80
CA GLY A 361 18.79 6.66 8.97
C GLY A 361 19.10 6.40 7.50
N ASN A 362 18.96 5.18 7.00
CA ASN A 362 19.27 4.82 5.61
C ASN A 362 18.09 5.09 4.65
N PHE A 363 18.42 5.28 3.38
CA PHE A 363 17.47 5.39 2.27
C PHE A 363 17.64 4.15 1.39
N ILE A 364 16.64 3.26 1.39
CA ILE A 364 16.72 1.92 0.81
C ILE A 364 15.66 1.78 -0.27
N GLY A 365 16.11 1.62 -1.52
CA GLY A 365 15.25 1.61 -2.71
C GLY A 365 14.86 3.02 -3.22
N LEU A 366 15.56 4.05 -2.75
CA LEU A 366 15.35 5.45 -3.17
C LEU A 366 16.64 6.08 -3.69
N LYS A 367 16.47 7.06 -4.58
CA LYS A 367 17.51 8.02 -4.94
C LYS A 367 17.66 9.11 -3.87
N PRO A 368 18.75 9.90 -3.91
CA PRO A 368 18.95 11.09 -3.08
C PRO A 368 17.87 12.19 -3.19
N ASP A 369 17.15 12.24 -4.30
CA ASP A 369 15.98 13.12 -4.48
C ASP A 369 14.66 12.48 -3.97
N LEU A 370 14.75 11.32 -3.31
CA LEU A 370 13.65 10.51 -2.79
C LEU A 370 12.71 9.91 -3.85
N THR A 371 13.12 9.93 -5.13
CA THR A 371 12.42 9.21 -6.19
C THR A 371 12.74 7.71 -6.17
N ALA A 372 11.85 6.91 -6.76
CA ALA A 372 11.93 5.46 -6.75
C ALA A 372 13.17 4.92 -7.48
N LEU A 373 13.88 4.00 -6.82
CA LEU A 373 14.93 3.17 -7.42
C LEU A 373 15.10 1.87 -6.61
N GLY A 374 14.05 1.06 -6.62
CA GLY A 374 13.96 -0.17 -5.86
C GLY A 374 15.15 -1.12 -6.03
N ASN A 375 15.45 -1.88 -4.97
CA ASN A 375 16.30 -3.05 -5.10
C ASN A 375 15.50 -4.22 -5.72
N GLY A 376 16.20 -5.16 -6.35
CA GLY A 376 15.61 -6.26 -7.11
C GLY A 376 14.91 -7.33 -6.26
N SER A 377 15.14 -7.35 -4.95
CA SER A 377 14.43 -8.18 -3.96
C SER A 377 13.97 -7.32 -2.77
N ASN A 378 14.25 -7.71 -1.53
CA ASN A 378 13.78 -6.99 -0.34
C ASN A 378 14.65 -5.76 -0.06
N GLY A 379 14.10 -4.77 0.62
CA GLY A 379 14.90 -3.65 1.13
C GLY A 379 15.92 -4.14 2.14
N ILE A 380 15.45 -4.85 3.17
CA ILE A 380 16.25 -5.49 4.21
C ILE A 380 15.80 -6.96 4.33
N MET A 381 16.75 -7.89 4.43
CA MET A 381 16.50 -9.30 4.71
C MET A 381 17.30 -9.76 5.94
N LEU A 382 16.64 -10.41 6.89
CA LEU A 382 17.23 -11.01 8.08
C LEU A 382 17.08 -12.53 8.00
N ASP A 383 18.18 -13.28 8.05
CA ASP A 383 18.19 -14.69 7.69
C ASP A 383 19.19 -15.53 8.50
N SER A 384 19.15 -16.85 8.33
CA SER A 384 20.07 -17.84 8.90
C SER A 384 20.36 -17.62 10.39
N SER A 385 19.31 -17.35 11.17
CA SER A 385 19.34 -17.13 12.61
C SER A 385 20.14 -15.91 13.10
N ALA A 386 20.26 -14.87 12.27
CA ALA A 386 20.63 -13.53 12.76
C ALA A 386 19.71 -13.13 13.93
N SER A 387 20.14 -12.27 14.84
CA SER A 387 19.30 -11.91 16.00
C SER A 387 19.49 -10.46 16.43
N ASN A 388 18.60 -9.96 17.29
CA ASN A 388 18.79 -8.68 17.99
C ASN A 388 19.09 -7.50 17.06
N THR A 389 18.56 -7.49 15.83
CA THR A 389 18.80 -6.39 14.88
C THR A 389 17.83 -5.26 15.17
N THR A 390 18.34 -4.04 15.31
CA THR A 390 17.53 -2.83 15.44
C THR A 390 17.41 -2.16 14.08
N ILE A 391 16.20 -2.05 13.55
CA ILE A 391 15.89 -1.32 12.33
C ILE A 391 15.15 -0.05 12.70
N GLY A 392 15.85 1.06 12.61
CA GLY A 392 15.39 2.39 12.98
C GLY A 392 15.66 2.73 14.45
N GLY A 393 14.80 3.53 15.08
CA GLY A 393 15.02 4.00 16.44
C GLY A 393 13.88 4.84 17.00
N SER A 394 14.14 5.56 18.09
CA SER A 394 13.15 6.44 18.74
C SER A 394 13.25 7.90 18.28
N LEU A 395 14.38 8.29 17.70
CA LEU A 395 14.62 9.64 17.19
C LEU A 395 14.45 9.68 15.67
N ALA A 396 13.90 10.78 15.14
CA ALA A 396 13.62 10.93 13.71
C ALA A 396 14.84 10.70 12.80
N ALA A 397 16.03 11.12 13.22
CA ALA A 397 17.27 10.91 12.46
C ALA A 397 17.70 9.43 12.38
N GLN A 398 17.12 8.55 13.20
CA GLN A 398 17.40 7.11 13.17
C GLN A 398 16.44 6.36 12.24
N TYR A 399 15.35 6.98 11.80
CA TYR A 399 14.34 6.31 10.98
C TYR A 399 14.91 6.01 9.59
N ASN A 400 14.80 4.77 9.13
CA ASN A 400 15.10 4.45 7.74
C ASN A 400 13.89 4.84 6.86
N THR A 401 14.16 5.17 5.60
CA THR A 401 13.14 5.22 4.54
C THR A 401 13.35 4.02 3.63
N ILE A 402 12.36 3.14 3.53
CA ILE A 402 12.45 1.84 2.85
C ILE A 402 11.27 1.74 1.89
N ALA A 403 11.53 1.93 0.60
CA ALA A 403 10.46 2.01 -0.38
C ALA A 403 10.85 1.44 -1.74
N TYR A 404 9.82 1.13 -2.54
CA TYR A 404 9.94 0.76 -3.95
C TYR A 404 10.72 -0.53 -4.25
N ASN A 405 11.04 -1.34 -3.24
CA ASN A 405 11.74 -2.61 -3.44
C ASN A 405 10.81 -3.65 -4.10
N ASN A 406 11.37 -4.54 -4.91
CA ASN A 406 10.59 -5.56 -5.63
C ASN A 406 10.07 -6.71 -4.74
N GLY A 407 10.59 -6.84 -3.52
CA GLY A 407 10.07 -7.73 -2.48
C GLY A 407 9.44 -6.94 -1.33
N ALA A 408 9.54 -7.49 -0.12
CA ALA A 408 9.14 -6.81 1.10
C ALA A 408 10.05 -5.61 1.41
N GLY A 409 9.53 -4.64 2.17
CA GLY A 409 10.38 -3.59 2.74
C GLY A 409 11.45 -4.21 3.66
N ILE A 410 10.98 -5.01 4.61
CA ILE A 410 11.79 -5.80 5.55
C ILE A 410 11.25 -7.23 5.54
N PHE A 411 12.09 -8.20 5.19
CA PHE A 411 11.78 -9.62 5.30
C PHE A 411 12.56 -10.27 6.45
N ILE A 412 11.85 -10.80 7.44
CA ILE A 412 12.42 -11.50 8.60
C ILE A 412 12.24 -13.00 8.39
N ASN A 413 13.22 -13.64 7.75
CA ASN A 413 13.14 -15.05 7.37
C ASN A 413 13.44 -16.00 8.54
N SER A 414 14.23 -15.57 9.52
CA SER A 414 14.56 -16.36 10.72
C SER A 414 15.13 -15.45 11.82
N GLY A 415 15.26 -16.00 13.03
CA GLY A 415 15.88 -15.29 14.15
C GLY A 415 14.90 -14.45 14.96
N THR A 416 15.31 -14.05 16.16
CA THR A 416 14.45 -13.32 17.11
C THR A 416 15.13 -12.07 17.65
N GLY A 417 14.32 -11.20 18.25
CA GLY A 417 14.71 -9.91 18.79
C GLY A 417 14.99 -8.85 17.73
N HIS A 418 14.38 -8.99 16.55
CA HIS A 418 14.45 -7.97 15.53
C HIS A 418 13.41 -6.89 15.79
N ARG A 419 13.87 -5.71 16.18
CA ARG A 419 13.03 -4.56 16.49
C ARG A 419 12.93 -3.61 15.32
N VAL A 420 11.71 -3.25 14.93
CA VAL A 420 11.41 -2.30 13.85
C VAL A 420 10.63 -1.10 14.40
N GLN A 421 11.22 0.10 14.37
CA GLN A 421 10.60 1.33 14.92
C GLN A 421 11.25 2.58 14.32
N GLY A 422 10.67 3.78 14.34
CA GLY A 422 9.57 4.20 13.48
C GLY A 422 10.07 4.53 12.08
N ASN A 423 10.36 3.48 11.30
CA ASN A 423 10.80 3.64 9.91
C ASN A 423 9.64 4.15 9.04
N SER A 424 9.98 4.80 7.92
CA SER A 424 9.05 5.04 6.82
C SER A 424 9.17 3.87 5.85
N ILE A 425 8.16 3.01 5.78
CA ILE A 425 8.12 1.81 4.94
C ILE A 425 6.89 1.92 4.05
N PHE A 426 7.04 1.94 2.73
CA PHE A 426 5.91 2.12 1.82
C PHE A 426 6.23 1.74 0.36
N SER A 427 5.19 1.46 -0.44
CA SER A 427 5.30 1.23 -1.89
C SER A 427 6.32 0.15 -2.27
N ASN A 428 6.57 -0.83 -1.40
CA ASN A 428 7.28 -2.05 -1.76
C ASN A 428 6.29 -2.98 -2.49
N GLN A 429 6.76 -3.90 -3.32
CA GLN A 429 5.86 -4.81 -4.05
C GLN A 429 5.37 -5.98 -3.18
N GLY A 430 6.08 -6.32 -2.11
CA GLY A 430 5.60 -7.18 -1.03
C GLY A 430 5.21 -6.36 0.20
N LEU A 431 4.90 -7.05 1.31
CA LEU A 431 4.56 -6.40 2.58
C LEU A 431 5.68 -5.49 3.09
N GLY A 432 5.32 -4.46 3.85
CA GLY A 432 6.30 -3.54 4.44
C GLY A 432 7.20 -4.25 5.44
N ILE A 433 6.60 -5.09 6.29
CA ILE A 433 7.28 -6.05 7.15
C ILE A 433 6.63 -7.41 6.89
N ASP A 434 7.43 -8.35 6.41
CA ASP A 434 7.02 -9.73 6.14
C ASP A 434 7.83 -10.65 7.06
N ILE A 435 7.15 -11.45 7.87
CA ILE A 435 7.76 -12.39 8.82
C ILE A 435 7.49 -13.80 8.31
N ALA A 436 8.54 -14.59 8.10
CA ALA A 436 8.38 -15.90 7.46
C ALA A 436 7.52 -16.86 8.31
N PRO A 437 6.64 -17.67 7.66
CA PRO A 437 6.53 -17.87 6.22
C PRO A 437 5.86 -16.68 5.50
N ALA A 438 6.29 -16.42 4.26
CA ALA A 438 5.90 -15.22 3.52
C ALA A 438 4.37 -15.00 3.45
N GLY A 439 3.96 -13.76 3.70
CA GLY A 439 2.57 -13.34 3.73
C GLY A 439 2.06 -13.11 5.16
N VAL A 440 0.87 -12.51 5.26
CA VAL A 440 0.34 -12.04 6.55
C VAL A 440 0.22 -13.17 7.55
N ASN A 441 0.96 -13.07 8.65
CA ASN A 441 0.93 -14.03 9.74
C ASN A 441 -0.43 -13.96 10.48
N PRO A 442 -1.06 -15.10 10.82
CA PRO A 442 -2.32 -15.09 11.57
C PRO A 442 -2.14 -14.57 13.00
N ASN A 443 -3.12 -13.80 13.49
CA ASN A 443 -3.22 -13.52 14.93
C ASN A 443 -3.82 -14.73 15.66
N ASP A 444 -3.04 -15.39 16.52
CA ASP A 444 -3.50 -16.49 17.38
C ASP A 444 -3.95 -15.99 18.79
N THR A 445 -4.42 -16.89 19.64
CA THR A 445 -4.79 -16.51 21.02
C THR A 445 -3.61 -16.69 21.96
N GLY A 446 -3.14 -15.60 22.54
CA GLY A 446 -2.07 -15.63 23.54
C GLY A 446 -0.65 -15.80 22.97
N ASP A 447 -0.47 -15.74 21.65
CA ASP A 447 0.84 -15.70 20.96
C ASP A 447 1.78 -16.78 21.43
N SER A 448 1.35 -18.02 21.16
CA SER A 448 2.08 -19.24 21.54
C SER A 448 3.06 -19.71 20.47
N ASP A 449 3.13 -18.97 19.37
CA ASP A 449 3.89 -19.32 18.20
C ASP A 449 5.40 -19.25 18.44
N THR A 450 6.13 -19.98 17.58
CA THR A 450 7.59 -19.99 17.55
C THR A 450 8.05 -19.78 16.12
N GLY A 451 9.15 -19.07 15.93
CA GLY A 451 9.61 -18.73 14.59
C GLY A 451 10.37 -17.42 14.58
N PRO A 452 10.59 -16.84 13.39
CA PRO A 452 11.18 -15.52 13.26
C PRO A 452 10.35 -14.51 14.05
N ASN A 453 10.99 -13.72 14.91
CA ASN A 453 10.32 -12.80 15.84
C ASN A 453 9.16 -13.43 16.64
N ASN A 454 9.23 -14.73 16.91
CA ASN A 454 8.16 -15.51 17.55
C ASN A 454 6.79 -15.38 16.85
N LEU A 455 6.75 -14.98 15.57
CA LEU A 455 5.51 -14.69 14.83
C LEU A 455 4.59 -13.69 15.54
N GLN A 456 5.18 -12.72 16.26
CA GLN A 456 4.49 -11.75 17.10
C GLN A 456 3.17 -11.23 16.48
N ASN A 457 2.06 -11.43 17.18
CA ASN A 457 0.75 -10.91 16.79
C ASN A 457 0.76 -9.38 16.65
N PHE A 458 0.05 -8.87 15.64
CA PHE A 458 -0.15 -7.45 15.41
C PHE A 458 -1.46 -6.92 16.03
N PRO A 459 -1.56 -5.62 16.36
CA PRO A 459 -2.78 -5.04 16.90
C PRO A 459 -3.96 -5.07 15.92
N VAL A 460 -5.19 -5.11 16.43
CA VAL A 460 -6.43 -5.02 15.64
C VAL A 460 -7.16 -3.72 15.97
N LEU A 461 -7.46 -2.91 14.94
CA LEU A 461 -8.19 -1.65 15.07
C LEU A 461 -9.67 -1.90 15.39
N SER A 462 -10.20 -1.18 16.39
CA SER A 462 -11.63 -1.20 16.76
C SER A 462 -12.34 0.12 16.46
N SER A 463 -11.63 1.24 16.45
CA SER A 463 -12.17 2.54 16.05
C SER A 463 -11.03 3.48 15.65
N VAL A 464 -11.26 4.26 14.59
CA VAL A 464 -10.44 5.43 14.26
C VAL A 464 -11.40 6.58 14.02
N SER A 465 -11.25 7.67 14.75
CA SER A 465 -12.18 8.80 14.68
C SER A 465 -11.48 10.13 14.87
N ASP A 466 -11.87 11.13 14.10
CA ASP A 466 -11.39 12.50 14.26
C ASP A 466 -12.30 13.33 15.16
N SER A 467 -11.66 14.19 15.95
CA SER A 467 -12.32 15.26 16.66
C SER A 467 -11.37 16.44 16.81
N SER A 468 -11.78 17.62 16.32
CA SER A 468 -11.10 18.90 16.55
C SER A 468 -9.59 18.91 16.22
N GLY A 469 -9.20 18.35 15.07
CA GLY A 469 -7.79 18.32 14.61
C GLY A 469 -6.92 17.23 15.24
N THR A 470 -7.54 16.31 15.99
CA THR A 470 -6.89 15.12 16.53
C THR A 470 -7.61 13.85 16.07
N THR A 471 -6.85 12.77 15.91
CA THR A 471 -7.37 11.43 15.61
C THR A 471 -7.18 10.54 16.84
N THR A 472 -8.27 9.95 17.34
CA THR A 472 -8.24 8.90 18.36
C THR A 472 -8.28 7.53 17.68
N ILE A 473 -7.29 6.69 18.00
CA ILE A 473 -7.10 5.34 17.47
C ILE A 473 -7.27 4.36 18.64
N GLN A 474 -8.18 3.41 18.48
CA GLN A 474 -8.50 2.40 19.49
C GLN A 474 -8.41 1.00 18.90
N GLY A 475 -8.11 0.03 19.76
CA GLY A 475 -8.02 -1.35 19.35
C GLY A 475 -7.65 -2.30 20.48
N VAL A 476 -7.34 -3.52 20.07
CA VAL A 476 -6.96 -4.61 20.96
C VAL A 476 -5.71 -5.28 20.41
N LEU A 477 -4.76 -5.59 21.28
CA LEU A 477 -3.70 -6.55 21.04
C LEU A 477 -4.05 -7.84 21.78
N ASN A 478 -4.06 -8.96 21.07
CA ASN A 478 -4.04 -10.29 21.66
C ASN A 478 -2.64 -10.87 21.45
N SER A 479 -1.87 -11.00 22.52
CA SER A 479 -0.47 -11.44 22.46
C SER A 479 -0.08 -12.19 23.75
N THR A 480 1.20 -12.46 23.96
CA THR A 480 1.72 -13.20 25.12
C THR A 480 1.15 -12.63 26.44
N PRO A 481 0.54 -13.45 27.32
CA PRO A 481 -0.05 -12.99 28.57
C PRO A 481 0.90 -12.26 29.50
N SER A 482 0.37 -11.30 30.26
CA SER A 482 1.11 -10.51 31.28
C SER A 482 2.40 -9.87 30.77
N THR A 483 2.44 -9.50 29.50
CA THR A 483 3.62 -8.96 28.81
C THR A 483 3.37 -7.54 28.34
N SER A 484 4.40 -6.70 28.37
CA SER A 484 4.34 -5.31 27.91
C SER A 484 4.86 -5.19 26.48
N PHE A 485 4.13 -4.43 25.68
CA PHE A 485 4.39 -4.17 24.27
C PHE A 485 4.47 -2.67 24.02
N ASN A 486 5.31 -2.25 23.08
CA ASN A 486 5.26 -0.93 22.49
C ASN A 486 4.54 -1.02 21.16
N LEU A 487 3.41 -0.32 21.04
CA LEU A 487 2.69 -0.17 19.80
C LEU A 487 3.24 1.04 19.04
N ALA A 488 3.56 0.88 17.76
CA ALA A 488 3.97 1.97 16.88
C ALA A 488 2.87 2.22 15.85
N PHE A 489 2.39 3.46 15.75
CA PHE A 489 1.25 3.86 14.94
C PHE A 489 1.72 4.61 13.70
N TYR A 490 1.15 4.26 12.56
CA TYR A 490 1.52 4.82 11.27
C TYR A 490 0.29 5.30 10.50
N SER A 491 0.49 6.28 9.64
CA SER A 491 -0.47 6.64 8.59
C SER A 491 0.12 6.40 7.20
N ASN A 492 -0.75 6.05 6.25
CA ASN A 492 -0.38 5.59 4.92
C ASN A 492 -1.28 6.21 3.87
N ALA A 493 -0.74 6.40 2.67
CA ALA A 493 -1.49 6.89 1.52
C ALA A 493 -2.54 5.88 1.01
N SER A 494 -2.26 4.60 1.17
CA SER A 494 -3.15 3.50 0.81
C SER A 494 -2.89 2.29 1.70
N CYS A 495 -3.85 1.37 1.72
CA CYS A 495 -3.58 -0.02 2.11
C CYS A 495 -2.65 -0.69 1.07
N ASP A 496 -1.86 -1.66 1.54
CA ASP A 496 -1.21 -2.62 0.65
C ASP A 496 -2.26 -3.58 0.04
N GLY A 497 -1.89 -4.24 -1.06
CA GLY A 497 -2.75 -5.21 -1.75
C GLY A 497 -3.19 -6.40 -0.88
N SER A 498 -2.44 -6.73 0.17
CA SER A 498 -2.81 -7.75 1.17
C SER A 498 -3.96 -7.35 2.09
N GLY A 499 -4.27 -6.05 2.19
CA GLY A 499 -5.18 -5.50 3.20
C GLY A 499 -4.51 -5.20 4.56
N ASN A 500 -3.25 -5.62 4.75
CA ASN A 500 -2.41 -5.20 5.86
C ASN A 500 -1.49 -4.09 5.36
N GLY A 501 -1.72 -2.84 5.80
CA GLY A 501 -1.05 -1.70 5.20
C GLY A 501 0.44 -1.62 5.50
N GLU A 502 1.10 -0.65 4.89
CA GLU A 502 2.51 -0.32 5.13
C GLU A 502 2.69 0.55 6.39
N GLY A 503 3.83 1.22 6.55
CA GLY A 503 4.07 2.20 7.62
C GLY A 503 4.78 3.45 7.10
N GLN A 504 4.10 4.27 6.30
CA GLN A 504 4.70 5.39 5.58
C GLN A 504 5.09 6.55 6.51
N ASN A 505 4.15 7.03 7.33
CA ASN A 505 4.36 8.15 8.24
C ASN A 505 4.23 7.69 9.69
N TYR A 506 5.33 7.74 10.44
CA TYR A 506 5.31 7.44 11.87
C TYR A 506 4.56 8.55 12.64
N LEU A 507 3.55 8.16 13.42
CA LEU A 507 2.72 9.09 14.20
C LEU A 507 3.18 9.17 15.65
N THR A 508 3.22 8.02 16.34
CA THR A 508 3.53 7.95 17.76
C THR A 508 3.80 6.50 18.21
N THR A 509 4.15 6.34 19.48
CA THR A 509 4.18 5.04 20.17
C THR A 509 3.43 5.07 21.49
N GLN A 510 2.83 3.94 21.89
CA GLN A 510 2.17 3.76 23.17
C GLN A 510 2.52 2.39 23.77
N SER A 511 2.87 2.36 25.05
CA SER A 511 3.06 1.10 25.76
C SER A 511 1.71 0.52 26.21
N VAL A 512 1.54 -0.79 26.03
CA VAL A 512 0.32 -1.55 26.37
C VAL A 512 0.74 -2.85 27.06
N SER A 513 0.07 -3.23 28.13
CA SER A 513 0.29 -4.52 28.79
C SER A 513 -0.91 -5.44 28.56
N THR A 514 -0.64 -6.69 28.23
CA THR A 514 -1.66 -7.73 28.14
C THR A 514 -2.03 -8.25 29.53
N ASN A 515 -3.28 -8.66 29.71
CA ASN A 515 -3.73 -9.30 30.94
C ASN A 515 -3.33 -10.80 31.00
N GLY A 516 -3.79 -11.52 32.02
CA GLY A 516 -3.53 -12.96 32.18
C GLY A 516 -4.12 -13.85 31.07
N SER A 517 -4.97 -13.31 30.20
CA SER A 517 -5.52 -13.98 29.02
C SER A 517 -4.88 -13.51 27.70
N GLY A 518 -3.82 -12.69 27.76
CA GLY A 518 -3.15 -12.20 26.55
C GLY A 518 -3.76 -10.95 25.93
N VAL A 519 -4.81 -10.37 26.52
CA VAL A 519 -5.54 -9.24 25.91
C VAL A 519 -5.11 -7.91 26.51
N GLY A 520 -4.72 -6.97 25.66
CA GLY A 520 -4.45 -5.57 26.01
C GLY A 520 -5.26 -4.61 25.14
N THR A 521 -6.04 -3.72 25.76
CA THR A 521 -6.81 -2.68 25.04
C THR A 521 -6.02 -1.38 25.00
N PHE A 522 -6.11 -0.63 23.90
CA PHE A 522 -5.41 0.65 23.77
C PHE A 522 -6.31 1.75 23.20
N SER A 523 -5.94 2.99 23.54
CA SER A 523 -6.55 4.22 23.04
C SER A 523 -5.47 5.30 23.02
N VAL A 524 -5.15 5.80 21.83
CA VAL A 524 -4.14 6.85 21.63
C VAL A 524 -4.73 7.99 20.82
N THR A 525 -4.30 9.21 21.11
CA THR A 525 -4.66 10.39 20.34
C THR A 525 -3.42 10.95 19.65
N THR A 526 -3.54 11.22 18.36
CA THR A 526 -2.48 11.78 17.50
C THR A 526 -2.99 13.05 16.79
N PRO A 527 -2.10 13.93 16.31
CA PRO A 527 -2.51 14.95 15.34
C PRO A 527 -3.17 14.30 14.13
N THR A 528 -4.24 14.89 13.60
CA THR A 528 -4.93 14.32 12.44
C THR A 528 -3.97 14.20 11.25
N PRO A 529 -3.77 12.99 10.67
CA PRO A 529 -3.03 12.82 9.45
C PRO A 529 -3.64 13.63 8.31
N ASP A 530 -2.84 14.03 7.33
CA ASP A 530 -3.35 14.74 6.17
C ASP A 530 -4.36 13.87 5.37
N ALA A 531 -5.12 14.53 4.50
CA ALA A 531 -6.21 13.90 3.76
C ALA A 531 -5.75 12.79 2.80
N GLN A 532 -4.48 12.75 2.41
CA GLN A 532 -3.94 11.71 1.55
C GLN A 532 -3.50 10.49 2.37
N HIS A 533 -3.16 10.65 3.64
CA HIS A 533 -2.62 9.57 4.49
C HIS A 533 -3.63 9.08 5.55
N ARG A 534 -4.81 8.64 5.12
CA ARG A 534 -5.94 8.29 6.00
C ARG A 534 -6.04 6.79 6.32
N TYR A 535 -5.00 6.02 6.03
CA TYR A 535 -4.94 4.58 6.33
C TYR A 535 -3.99 4.34 7.50
N ILE A 536 -4.53 3.88 8.63
CA ILE A 536 -3.80 3.62 9.87
C ILE A 536 -3.37 2.16 9.93
N THR A 537 -2.12 1.95 10.32
CA THR A 537 -1.57 0.64 10.67
C THR A 537 -0.77 0.72 11.95
N ILE A 538 -0.59 -0.42 12.59
CA ILE A 538 0.09 -0.51 13.87
C ILE A 538 0.98 -1.76 13.86
N THR A 539 2.17 -1.65 14.43
CA THR A 539 2.98 -2.81 14.81
C THR A 539 3.04 -2.94 16.33
N ALA A 540 3.19 -4.16 16.84
CA ALA A 540 3.47 -4.43 18.24
C ALA A 540 4.92 -4.91 18.39
N THR A 541 5.64 -4.39 19.38
CA THR A 541 6.97 -4.88 19.75
C THR A 541 7.00 -5.28 21.21
N ASP A 542 7.30 -6.54 21.50
CA ASP A 542 7.40 -7.00 22.89
C ASP A 542 8.63 -6.38 23.58
N THR A 543 8.46 -5.89 24.80
CA THR A 543 9.50 -5.10 25.50
C THR A 543 10.65 -5.95 26.06
N SER A 544 10.44 -7.26 26.21
CA SER A 544 11.43 -8.20 26.77
C SER A 544 12.35 -8.80 25.72
N GLY A 545 11.76 -9.29 24.64
CA GLY A 545 12.37 -10.01 23.54
C GLY A 545 12.63 -9.14 22.32
N GLN A 546 12.02 -7.94 22.23
CA GLN A 546 12.19 -6.99 21.13
C GLN A 546 11.71 -7.49 19.77
N ASN A 547 10.79 -8.45 19.75
CA ASN A 547 10.20 -8.98 18.53
C ASN A 547 9.09 -8.05 18.05
N THR A 548 9.25 -7.47 16.86
CA THR A 548 8.22 -6.65 16.22
C THR A 548 7.35 -7.52 15.30
N SER A 549 6.03 -7.31 15.35
CA SER A 549 5.03 -7.89 14.44
C SER A 549 5.13 -7.32 13.03
N GLU A 550 4.43 -7.96 12.10
CA GLU A 550 4.03 -7.32 10.84
C GLU A 550 3.08 -6.12 11.11
N PHE A 551 2.74 -5.37 10.06
CA PHE A 551 1.73 -4.33 10.16
C PHE A 551 0.32 -4.92 10.28
N SER A 552 -0.50 -4.28 11.11
CA SER A 552 -1.92 -4.59 11.23
C SER A 552 -2.69 -4.40 9.92
N THR A 553 -3.87 -5.04 9.84
CA THR A 553 -4.89 -4.67 8.86
C THR A 553 -5.17 -3.16 8.95
N CYS A 554 -5.17 -2.49 7.80
CA CYS A 554 -5.50 -1.07 7.72
C CYS A 554 -7.02 -0.87 7.71
N ASN A 555 -7.47 0.34 8.07
CA ASN A 555 -8.86 0.71 7.85
C ASN A 555 -9.21 0.76 6.36
N THR A 556 -10.37 0.23 5.98
CA THR A 556 -10.83 0.21 4.58
C THR A 556 -11.68 1.43 4.25
N LEU A 557 -11.71 1.86 2.98
CA LEU A 557 -12.65 2.90 2.53
C LEU A 557 -14.10 2.44 2.70
N VAL A 558 -15.00 3.41 2.89
CA VAL A 558 -16.44 3.15 2.81
C VAL A 558 -16.81 2.76 1.38
N ALA A 559 -17.71 1.78 1.25
CA ALA A 559 -18.31 1.37 -0.01
C ALA A 559 -19.81 1.08 0.20
N ILE A 560 -20.69 1.74 -0.54
CA ILE A 560 -22.13 1.48 -0.54
C ILE A 560 -22.42 0.31 -1.47
N THR A 561 -22.82 -0.83 -0.90
CA THR A 561 -23.10 -2.06 -1.65
C THR A 561 -24.56 -2.14 -2.09
N ASP A 562 -25.49 -1.59 -1.31
CA ASP A 562 -26.90 -1.49 -1.68
C ASP A 562 -27.39 -0.06 -1.51
N GLN A 563 -27.92 0.51 -2.59
CA GLN A 563 -28.44 1.87 -2.63
C GLN A 563 -29.85 1.96 -2.04
N PRO A 564 -30.22 3.09 -1.41
CA PRO A 564 -31.61 3.34 -1.05
C PRO A 564 -32.47 3.43 -2.30
N VAL A 565 -33.65 2.81 -2.26
CA VAL A 565 -34.58 2.74 -3.39
C VAL A 565 -35.76 3.68 -3.18
N ASP A 566 -36.33 4.17 -4.27
CA ASP A 566 -37.55 4.97 -4.25
C ASP A 566 -38.68 4.25 -3.51
N GLN A 567 -39.44 5.02 -2.72
CA GLN A 567 -40.58 4.53 -1.94
C GLN A 567 -41.86 5.23 -2.38
N TYR A 568 -42.98 4.57 -2.16
CA TYR A 568 -44.30 5.05 -2.56
C TYR A 568 -45.25 4.97 -1.38
N ILE A 569 -45.77 6.12 -0.96
CA ILE A 569 -46.62 6.24 0.22
C ILE A 569 -47.81 7.15 -0.03
N ASN A 570 -48.83 7.01 0.82
CA ASN A 570 -49.94 7.94 0.90
C ASN A 570 -49.55 9.21 1.67
N PRO A 571 -50.24 10.34 1.47
CA PRO A 571 -50.09 11.54 2.29
C PRO A 571 -50.32 11.24 3.77
N ASN A 572 -49.53 11.90 4.62
CA ASN A 572 -49.48 11.75 6.07
C ASN A 572 -49.00 10.38 6.59
N ASN A 573 -48.41 9.55 5.72
CA ASN A 573 -47.69 8.35 6.13
C ASN A 573 -46.18 8.57 6.11
N THR A 574 -45.44 7.61 6.67
CA THR A 574 -43.98 7.57 6.69
C THR A 574 -43.46 6.51 5.72
N ALA A 575 -42.24 6.69 5.23
CA ALA A 575 -41.50 5.67 4.47
C ALA A 575 -40.20 5.32 5.20
N THR A 576 -39.74 4.08 5.10
CA THR A 576 -38.42 3.67 5.60
C THR A 576 -37.47 3.45 4.42
N LEU A 577 -36.35 4.17 4.43
CA LEU A 577 -35.23 4.03 3.50
C LEU A 577 -34.10 3.26 4.19
N THR A 578 -33.41 2.40 3.47
CA THR A 578 -32.29 1.60 3.97
C THR A 578 -31.13 1.64 3.00
N VAL A 579 -29.91 1.54 3.53
CA VAL A 579 -28.66 1.42 2.76
C VAL A 579 -27.84 0.27 3.33
N THR A 580 -27.06 -0.43 2.50
CA THR A 580 -26.01 -1.34 2.99
C THR A 580 -24.66 -0.77 2.60
N ALA A 581 -23.74 -0.68 3.55
CA ALA A 581 -22.38 -0.21 3.31
C ALA A 581 -21.35 -1.03 4.08
N THR A 582 -20.15 -1.12 3.51
CA THR A 582 -18.97 -1.73 4.12
C THR A 582 -17.92 -0.67 4.43
N GLY A 583 -16.98 -0.97 5.32
CA GLY A 583 -15.87 -0.11 5.71
C GLY A 583 -15.45 -0.40 7.14
N THR A 584 -14.17 -0.28 7.45
CA THR A 584 -13.61 -0.58 8.77
C THR A 584 -12.87 0.62 9.34
N PRO A 585 -12.61 0.68 10.67
CA PRO A 585 -13.20 -0.18 11.71
C PRO A 585 -14.62 0.22 12.11
N THR A 586 -15.03 1.48 11.89
CA THR A 586 -16.38 1.98 12.19
C THR A 586 -16.88 2.90 11.09
N ILE A 587 -18.11 2.67 10.63
CA ILE A 587 -18.81 3.54 9.68
C ILE A 587 -19.91 4.31 10.40
N SER A 588 -20.22 5.49 9.88
CA SER A 588 -21.28 6.37 10.35
C SER A 588 -22.14 6.83 9.19
N TYR A 589 -23.39 7.17 9.50
CA TYR A 589 -24.42 7.55 8.56
C TYR A 589 -24.97 8.92 8.91
N GLN A 590 -25.12 9.78 7.91
CA GLN A 590 -25.89 11.01 8.03
C GLN A 590 -26.84 11.09 6.84
N TRP A 591 -28.14 11.04 7.13
CA TRP A 591 -29.17 11.22 6.12
C TRP A 591 -29.40 12.71 5.86
N TYR A 592 -29.78 13.03 4.64
CA TYR A 592 -30.08 14.38 4.19
C TYR A 592 -31.38 14.37 3.38
N GLN A 593 -32.15 15.44 3.52
CA GLN A 593 -33.27 15.73 2.64
C GLN A 593 -32.78 16.57 1.45
N GLY A 594 -33.11 16.15 0.23
CA GLY A 594 -32.70 16.80 -1.01
C GLY A 594 -32.09 15.82 -2.01
N THR A 595 -31.43 16.36 -3.04
CA THR A 595 -30.64 15.59 -3.99
C THR A 595 -29.28 15.23 -3.41
N SER A 596 -28.75 14.06 -3.79
CA SER A 596 -27.43 13.59 -3.35
C SER A 596 -26.34 14.66 -3.50
N GLY A 597 -25.53 14.83 -2.45
CA GLY A 597 -24.50 15.87 -2.33
C GLY A 597 -24.96 17.16 -1.63
N ASP A 598 -26.26 17.44 -1.53
CA ASP A 598 -26.77 18.61 -0.77
C ASP A 598 -26.83 18.33 0.73
N THR A 599 -25.93 18.95 1.48
CA THR A 599 -25.79 18.75 2.94
C THR A 599 -26.52 19.80 3.78
N THR A 600 -27.38 20.64 3.19
CA THR A 600 -28.02 21.77 3.90
C THR A 600 -29.07 21.33 4.92
N THR A 601 -29.70 20.17 4.71
CA THR A 601 -30.83 19.70 5.53
C THR A 601 -30.56 18.29 6.09
N PRO A 602 -29.76 18.16 7.17
CA PRO A 602 -29.52 16.87 7.80
C PRO A 602 -30.79 16.35 8.49
N VAL A 603 -31.06 15.05 8.33
CA VAL A 603 -32.19 14.32 8.94
C VAL A 603 -31.72 12.98 9.48
N GLY A 604 -32.59 12.29 10.24
CA GLY A 604 -32.30 10.96 10.76
C GLY A 604 -31.24 10.93 11.84
N THR A 605 -30.77 9.73 12.15
CA THR A 605 -29.71 9.46 13.12
C THR A 605 -28.59 8.65 12.46
N ASN A 606 -27.52 8.36 13.20
CA ASN A 606 -26.42 7.51 12.76
C ASN A 606 -26.87 6.03 12.61
N SER A 607 -27.63 5.75 11.55
CA SER A 607 -28.22 4.44 11.26
C SER A 607 -28.28 4.19 9.74
N ALA A 608 -28.10 2.92 9.37
CA ALA A 608 -28.27 2.42 8.01
C ALA A 608 -29.74 2.51 7.52
N SER A 609 -30.69 2.81 8.40
CA SER A 609 -32.09 3.02 8.07
C SER A 609 -32.59 4.38 8.54
N PHE A 610 -33.41 5.04 7.73
CA PHE A 610 -34.10 6.27 8.08
C PHE A 610 -35.61 6.16 7.78
N THR A 611 -36.44 6.48 8.77
CA THR A 611 -37.88 6.61 8.59
C THR A 611 -38.26 8.08 8.51
N THR A 612 -38.89 8.48 7.41
CA THR A 612 -39.31 9.87 7.20
C THR A 612 -40.33 10.31 8.25
N PRO A 613 -40.45 11.62 8.55
CA PRO A 613 -41.69 12.13 9.14
C PRO A 613 -42.88 11.89 8.19
N PRO A 614 -44.13 12.03 8.65
CA PRO A 614 -45.30 12.03 7.78
C PRO A 614 -45.16 13.06 6.66
N LEU A 615 -45.31 12.63 5.40
CA LEU A 615 -45.11 13.50 4.23
C LEU A 615 -46.42 13.80 3.50
N THR A 616 -46.56 15.02 2.97
CA THR A 616 -47.71 15.43 2.14
C THR A 616 -47.36 15.67 0.68
N THR A 617 -46.07 15.76 0.35
CA THR A 617 -45.55 15.96 -1.01
C THR A 617 -44.32 15.08 -1.24
N GLY A 618 -44.07 14.74 -2.51
CA GLY A 618 -42.87 13.99 -2.90
C GLY A 618 -41.59 14.66 -2.37
N THR A 619 -40.74 13.89 -1.71
CA THR A 619 -39.52 14.40 -1.07
C THR A 619 -38.37 13.45 -1.30
N SER A 620 -37.21 13.99 -1.70
CA SER A 620 -36.01 13.20 -1.95
C SER A 620 -35.09 13.17 -0.73
N TYR A 621 -34.37 12.06 -0.59
CA TYR A 621 -33.42 11.81 0.47
C TYR A 621 -32.20 11.08 -0.06
N TRP A 622 -31.10 11.20 0.66
CA TRP A 622 -29.87 10.46 0.41
C TRP A 622 -29.08 10.32 1.72
N VAL A 623 -28.08 9.45 1.75
CA VAL A 623 -27.24 9.23 2.93
C VAL A 623 -25.77 9.34 2.57
N ARG A 624 -25.03 10.09 3.38
CA ARG A 624 -23.57 10.05 3.38
C ARG A 624 -23.12 8.97 4.36
N VAL A 625 -22.36 8.00 3.87
CA VAL A 625 -21.65 7.04 4.71
C VAL A 625 -20.23 7.52 4.89
N THR A 626 -19.74 7.62 6.12
CA THR A 626 -18.41 8.14 6.43
C THR A 626 -17.68 7.25 7.42
N ASN A 627 -16.40 7.02 7.20
CA ASN A 627 -15.47 6.56 8.21
C ASN A 627 -14.22 7.44 8.23
N PHE A 628 -13.20 7.03 8.98
CA PHE A 628 -11.94 7.74 9.00
C PHE A 628 -11.25 7.80 7.62
N ALA A 629 -11.31 6.72 6.84
CA ALA A 629 -10.66 6.64 5.53
C ALA A 629 -11.26 7.63 4.51
N GLY A 630 -12.58 7.87 4.58
CA GLY A 630 -13.28 8.77 3.66
C GLY A 630 -14.80 8.70 3.78
N SER A 631 -15.49 9.23 2.78
CA SER A 631 -16.96 9.24 2.69
C SER A 631 -17.45 8.85 1.29
N GLU A 632 -18.63 8.24 1.22
CA GLU A 632 -19.36 7.97 -0.01
C GLU A 632 -20.81 8.42 0.13
N ASP A 633 -21.34 9.03 -0.93
CA ASP A 633 -22.72 9.53 -0.99
C ASP A 633 -23.58 8.53 -1.74
N SER A 634 -24.73 8.17 -1.16
CA SER A 634 -25.70 7.31 -1.84
C SER A 634 -26.31 8.00 -3.05
N GLN A 635 -26.92 7.22 -3.93
CA GLN A 635 -27.86 7.74 -4.92
C GLN A 635 -29.05 8.42 -4.21
N THR A 636 -29.74 9.30 -4.95
CA THR A 636 -30.95 9.96 -4.45
C THR A 636 -32.12 8.99 -4.48
N ALA A 637 -32.77 8.77 -3.34
CA ALA A 637 -34.02 8.04 -3.24
C ALA A 637 -35.18 9.02 -3.05
N THR A 638 -36.24 8.88 -3.83
CA THR A 638 -37.43 9.73 -3.76
C THR A 638 -38.57 8.99 -3.07
N VAL A 639 -39.10 9.60 -2.02
CA VAL A 639 -40.35 9.16 -1.39
C VAL A 639 -41.49 9.88 -2.10
N ASN A 640 -42.15 9.16 -2.99
CA ASN A 640 -43.26 9.64 -3.78
C ASN A 640 -44.54 9.59 -2.94
N VAL A 641 -45.23 10.73 -2.87
CA VAL A 641 -46.46 10.89 -2.08
C VAL A 641 -47.64 11.11 -3.01
N SER A 642 -48.55 10.14 -3.08
CA SER A 642 -49.79 10.22 -3.85
C SER A 642 -50.79 9.18 -3.34
N CYS A 643 -52.10 9.45 -3.46
CA CYS A 643 -53.15 8.46 -3.23
C CYS A 643 -53.33 7.48 -4.39
N LEU A 644 -52.60 7.64 -5.51
CA LEU A 644 -52.56 6.70 -6.63
C LEU A 644 -51.94 5.34 -6.25
N TYR A 645 -51.32 5.21 -5.07
CA TYR A 645 -50.80 3.94 -4.55
C TYR A 645 -51.79 3.25 -3.62
N VAL A 646 -52.27 2.09 -4.01
CA VAL A 646 -53.18 1.28 -3.20
C VAL A 646 -52.39 0.39 -2.25
N THR A 647 -52.39 0.78 -0.97
CA THR A 647 -51.61 0.12 0.09
C THR A 647 -52.46 -0.58 1.13
N GLN A 648 -53.78 -0.32 1.16
CA GLN A 648 -54.70 -0.97 2.09
C GLN A 648 -55.39 -2.15 1.42
N ALA A 649 -55.33 -3.31 2.06
CA ALA A 649 -55.99 -4.54 1.60
C ALA A 649 -57.51 -4.54 1.83
N SER A 650 -58.08 -3.50 2.44
CA SER A 650 -59.52 -3.35 2.68
C SER A 650 -59.97 -1.97 2.24
N ASP A 651 -61.03 -1.91 1.44
CA ASP A 651 -61.66 -0.68 0.97
C ASP A 651 -63.13 -0.67 1.38
N THR A 652 -63.52 0.31 2.19
CA THR A 652 -64.89 0.47 2.70
C THR A 652 -65.71 1.47 1.88
N GLY A 653 -65.23 1.90 0.71
CA GLY A 653 -65.90 2.87 -0.15
C GLY A 653 -65.82 4.32 0.36
N ALA A 654 -65.12 4.56 1.46
CA ALA A 654 -64.98 5.88 2.07
C ALA A 654 -64.10 6.86 1.26
N GLY A 655 -63.41 6.38 0.22
CA GLY A 655 -62.52 7.22 -0.60
C GLY A 655 -61.28 7.69 0.14
N THR A 656 -60.87 7.00 1.21
CA THR A 656 -59.68 7.32 1.99
C THR A 656 -58.43 6.98 1.20
N CYS A 657 -57.41 7.82 1.31
CA CYS A 657 -56.13 7.59 0.64
C CYS A 657 -55.51 6.23 1.02
N GLY A 658 -54.96 5.52 0.04
CA GLY A 658 -54.44 4.15 0.21
C GLY A 658 -55.45 3.04 -0.03
N THR A 659 -56.75 3.36 -0.10
CA THR A 659 -57.77 2.44 -0.63
C THR A 659 -57.87 2.60 -2.15
N LEU A 660 -58.43 1.60 -2.83
CA LEU A 660 -58.67 1.69 -4.28
C LEU A 660 -59.64 2.85 -4.62
N SER A 661 -60.68 3.05 -3.81
CA SER A 661 -61.61 4.17 -3.93
C SER A 661 -60.89 5.53 -3.82
N GLY A 662 -59.93 5.66 -2.91
CA GLY A 662 -59.11 6.86 -2.77
C GLY A 662 -58.25 7.12 -4.01
N ALA A 663 -57.59 6.09 -4.54
CA ALA A 663 -56.77 6.16 -5.73
C ALA A 663 -57.58 6.55 -6.98
N ILE A 664 -58.77 5.97 -7.13
CA ILE A 664 -59.72 6.29 -8.20
C ILE A 664 -60.16 7.75 -8.12
N ASN A 665 -60.46 8.25 -6.91
CA ASN A 665 -60.87 9.64 -6.73
C ASN A 665 -59.77 10.63 -7.14
N GLU A 666 -58.51 10.37 -6.78
CA GLU A 666 -57.38 11.20 -7.21
C GLU A 666 -57.14 11.09 -8.73
N ALA A 667 -57.16 9.88 -9.29
CA ALA A 667 -56.96 9.70 -10.73
C ALA A 667 -57.99 10.45 -11.58
N ASN A 668 -59.24 10.53 -11.12
CA ASN A 668 -60.31 11.26 -11.79
C ASN A 668 -60.07 12.78 -11.85
N THR A 669 -59.22 13.35 -10.97
CA THR A 669 -58.90 14.79 -10.97
C THR A 669 -57.58 15.12 -11.67
N ALA A 670 -56.85 14.11 -12.15
CA ALA A 670 -55.55 14.31 -12.81
C ALA A 670 -55.67 15.16 -14.09
N SER A 671 -54.62 15.92 -14.41
CA SER A 671 -54.54 16.74 -15.64
C SER A 671 -53.60 16.14 -16.69
N THR A 672 -52.95 15.01 -16.38
CA THR A 672 -52.06 14.22 -17.24
C THR A 672 -52.45 12.74 -17.16
N ASP A 673 -51.86 11.92 -18.02
CA ASP A 673 -51.99 10.46 -17.89
C ASP A 673 -51.40 10.01 -16.54
N VAL A 674 -52.08 9.09 -15.86
CA VAL A 674 -51.71 8.64 -14.51
C VAL A 674 -51.87 7.13 -14.38
N THR A 675 -51.10 6.52 -13.48
CA THR A 675 -51.19 5.10 -13.16
C THR A 675 -51.52 4.93 -11.68
N ILE A 676 -52.56 4.15 -11.40
CA ILE A 676 -52.87 3.61 -10.08
C ILE A 676 -52.09 2.30 -9.95
N SER A 677 -51.23 2.23 -8.95
CA SER A 677 -50.35 1.09 -8.68
C SER A 677 -50.71 0.43 -7.36
N PHE A 678 -50.43 -0.86 -7.24
CA PHE A 678 -50.80 -1.66 -6.08
C PHE A 678 -49.56 -2.14 -5.33
N ILE A 679 -49.57 -1.98 -4.01
CA ILE A 679 -48.55 -2.53 -3.11
C ILE A 679 -49.07 -3.79 -2.38
N THR A 680 -50.38 -4.04 -2.44
CA THR A 680 -51.01 -5.23 -1.87
C THR A 680 -51.50 -6.16 -2.96
N ASN A 681 -51.28 -7.46 -2.78
CA ASN A 681 -51.66 -8.47 -3.78
C ASN A 681 -53.14 -8.86 -3.69
N THR A 682 -53.84 -8.48 -2.61
CA THR A 682 -55.27 -8.75 -2.43
C THR A 682 -55.96 -7.55 -1.80
N ILE A 683 -57.08 -7.12 -2.39
CA ILE A 683 -57.91 -6.02 -1.88
C ILE A 683 -59.35 -6.51 -1.73
N THR A 684 -59.90 -6.32 -0.53
CA THR A 684 -61.28 -6.65 -0.19
C THR A 684 -62.15 -5.41 -0.21
N ILE A 685 -63.21 -5.39 -0.99
CA ILE A 685 -64.16 -4.27 -1.08
C ILE A 685 -65.33 -4.54 -0.13
N ASN A 686 -65.43 -3.81 0.98
CA ASN A 686 -66.42 -4.00 2.06
C ASN A 686 -67.47 -2.86 2.13
N GLY A 687 -67.38 -1.85 1.27
CA GLY A 687 -68.20 -0.63 1.35
C GLY A 687 -69.63 -0.71 0.80
N PRO A 688 -70.59 0.08 1.33
CA PRO A 688 -71.98 0.13 0.87
C PRO A 688 -72.20 0.95 -0.42
N THR A 689 -71.20 1.74 -0.84
CA THR A 689 -71.23 2.50 -2.09
C THR A 689 -70.32 1.81 -3.12
N PRO A 690 -70.75 1.66 -4.39
CA PRO A 690 -69.92 1.09 -5.45
C PRO A 690 -68.55 1.76 -5.51
N LEU A 691 -67.50 1.02 -5.91
CA LEU A 691 -66.28 1.64 -6.45
C LEU A 691 -66.75 2.56 -7.57
N ASN A 692 -66.80 3.87 -7.29
CA ASN A 692 -67.33 4.84 -8.23
C ASN A 692 -66.64 4.65 -9.58
N ARG A 693 -67.43 4.72 -10.64
CA ARG A 693 -66.95 4.63 -12.03
C ARG A 693 -65.72 5.52 -12.20
N LEU A 694 -64.67 4.99 -12.82
CA LEU A 694 -63.53 5.77 -13.32
C LEU A 694 -64.02 6.68 -14.46
N ASN A 695 -64.73 7.75 -14.09
CA ASN A 695 -65.30 8.72 -15.02
C ASN A 695 -64.20 9.71 -15.41
N ASN A 696 -63.36 9.25 -16.32
CA ASN A 696 -62.32 10.04 -16.93
C ASN A 696 -62.94 11.10 -17.87
N THR A 697 -63.07 12.32 -17.34
CA THR A 697 -63.63 13.49 -18.06
C THR A 697 -62.55 14.45 -18.56
N ASN A 698 -61.29 14.24 -18.18
CA ASN A 698 -60.14 15.12 -18.48
C ASN A 698 -59.44 14.79 -19.81
N GLY A 699 -59.84 13.69 -20.48
CA GLY A 699 -59.31 13.27 -21.77
C GLY A 699 -57.94 12.60 -21.73
N LYS A 700 -57.41 12.33 -20.54
CA LYS A 700 -56.13 11.62 -20.31
C LYS A 700 -56.33 10.12 -20.22
N ILE A 701 -55.27 9.35 -20.06
CA ILE A 701 -55.35 7.90 -19.82
C ILE A 701 -55.15 7.63 -18.34
N ILE A 702 -56.11 6.95 -17.71
CA ILE A 702 -55.94 6.42 -16.35
C ILE A 702 -55.62 4.95 -16.47
N THR A 703 -54.46 4.54 -16.01
CA THR A 703 -54.05 3.13 -15.98
C THR A 703 -54.24 2.58 -14.58
N VAL A 704 -54.97 1.48 -14.41
CA VAL A 704 -55.06 0.70 -13.18
C VAL A 704 -54.19 -0.53 -13.39
N ASP A 705 -52.98 -0.52 -12.85
CA ASP A 705 -51.96 -1.54 -13.14
C ASP A 705 -51.72 -2.45 -11.95
N GLY A 706 -52.42 -3.59 -11.94
CA GLY A 706 -52.23 -4.67 -10.99
C GLY A 706 -51.01 -5.55 -11.26
N GLY A 707 -50.23 -5.30 -12.33
CA GLY A 707 -49.06 -6.08 -12.69
C GLY A 707 -49.38 -7.42 -13.36
N CYS A 708 -48.53 -7.83 -14.29
CA CYS A 708 -48.70 -9.05 -15.09
C CYS A 708 -47.37 -9.81 -15.20
N THR A 709 -47.31 -11.06 -14.72
CA THR A 709 -46.12 -11.92 -14.94
C THR A 709 -46.44 -13.03 -15.94
N ALA A 710 -45.45 -13.42 -16.74
CA ALA A 710 -45.58 -14.56 -17.64
C ALA A 710 -45.17 -15.85 -16.89
N GLN A 711 -46.12 -16.72 -16.59
CA GLN A 711 -45.84 -18.09 -16.14
C GLN A 711 -46.00 -19.02 -17.35
N GLY A 712 -44.88 -19.28 -18.05
CA GLY A 712 -44.92 -19.94 -19.37
C GLY A 712 -45.60 -19.06 -20.42
N ASN A 713 -46.42 -19.66 -21.30
CA ASN A 713 -47.21 -18.93 -22.31
C ASN A 713 -48.52 -18.33 -21.76
N GLN A 714 -48.70 -18.27 -20.43
CA GLN A 714 -49.90 -17.75 -19.77
C GLN A 714 -49.58 -16.47 -18.97
N PRO A 715 -50.24 -15.33 -19.26
CA PRO A 715 -50.13 -14.13 -18.45
C PRO A 715 -50.98 -14.24 -17.17
N THR A 716 -50.36 -14.01 -16.01
CA THR A 716 -50.97 -14.17 -14.68
C THR A 716 -51.07 -12.82 -13.95
N PRO A 717 -52.30 -12.36 -13.60
CA PRO A 717 -52.53 -11.18 -12.76
C PRO A 717 -51.82 -11.27 -11.41
N GLN A 718 -51.24 -10.17 -10.93
CA GLN A 718 -50.54 -10.16 -9.63
C GLN A 718 -51.42 -9.63 -8.48
N VAL A 719 -52.51 -8.92 -8.79
CA VAL A 719 -53.41 -8.35 -7.77
C VAL A 719 -54.81 -8.94 -7.88
N GLN A 720 -55.39 -9.32 -6.74
CA GLN A 720 -56.73 -9.86 -6.61
C GLN A 720 -57.69 -8.91 -5.90
N LEU A 721 -58.75 -8.48 -6.58
CA LEU A 721 -59.89 -7.75 -6.02
C LEU A 721 -60.99 -8.75 -5.62
N ILE A 722 -61.44 -8.69 -4.37
CA ILE A 722 -62.41 -9.61 -3.78
C ILE A 722 -63.57 -8.82 -3.17
N ALA A 723 -64.79 -9.29 -3.35
CA ALA A 723 -65.94 -8.77 -2.60
C ALA A 723 -65.85 -9.14 -1.11
N GLY A 724 -66.10 -8.15 -0.27
CA GLY A 724 -66.15 -8.28 1.18
C GLY A 724 -67.53 -8.61 1.74
N THR A 725 -67.63 -8.69 3.07
CA THR A 725 -68.89 -8.94 3.78
C THR A 725 -69.61 -7.63 4.09
N GLY A 726 -70.93 -7.55 3.83
CA GLY A 726 -71.75 -6.40 4.30
C GLY A 726 -72.42 -5.49 3.26
N GLY A 727 -72.78 -5.99 2.07
CA GLY A 727 -73.59 -5.22 1.11
C GLY A 727 -72.77 -4.43 0.09
N VAL A 728 -71.89 -5.14 -0.63
CA VAL A 728 -71.12 -4.62 -1.77
C VAL A 728 -72.01 -4.29 -2.96
N SER A 729 -71.57 -3.35 -3.80
CA SER A 729 -72.14 -3.14 -5.14
C SER A 729 -72.22 -4.47 -5.92
N PRO A 730 -73.28 -4.68 -6.73
CA PRO A 730 -73.32 -5.83 -7.61
C PRO A 730 -72.11 -5.84 -8.55
N ASP A 731 -71.70 -4.68 -9.06
CA ASP A 731 -70.59 -4.60 -10.01
C ASP A 731 -69.25 -4.32 -9.29
N GLY A 732 -68.16 -4.93 -9.77
CA GLY A 732 -66.80 -4.86 -9.23
C GLY A 732 -66.09 -3.54 -9.56
N LEU A 733 -65.58 -3.38 -10.78
CA LEU A 733 -64.94 -2.14 -11.23
C LEU A 733 -65.71 -1.51 -12.41
N GLY A 734 -66.04 -0.23 -12.33
CA GLY A 734 -66.71 0.51 -13.42
C GLY A 734 -65.74 1.38 -14.23
N LEU A 735 -65.73 1.26 -15.55
CA LEU A 735 -64.88 2.06 -16.45
C LEU A 735 -65.70 3.11 -17.22
N GLY A 736 -65.26 4.37 -17.17
CA GLY A 736 -65.70 5.44 -18.05
C GLY A 736 -65.03 5.31 -19.41
N SER A 737 -64.25 6.32 -19.83
CA SER A 737 -63.52 6.34 -21.12
C SER A 737 -62.02 6.38 -20.88
N LYS A 738 -61.19 5.93 -21.85
CA LYS A 738 -59.72 6.03 -21.78
C LYS A 738 -59.10 5.48 -20.47
N VAL A 739 -59.66 4.39 -19.96
CA VAL A 739 -59.09 3.67 -18.82
C VAL A 739 -58.39 2.41 -19.32
N THR A 740 -57.16 2.21 -18.89
CA THR A 740 -56.43 0.96 -19.09
C THR A 740 -56.48 0.17 -17.79
N VAL A 741 -56.89 -1.10 -17.83
CA VAL A 741 -56.82 -2.02 -16.69
C VAL A 741 -55.90 -3.15 -17.06
N ASN A 742 -54.82 -3.33 -16.31
CA ASN A 742 -53.84 -4.37 -16.58
C ASN A 742 -53.63 -5.22 -15.32
N GLY A 743 -53.52 -6.53 -15.44
CA GLY A 743 -52.99 -7.35 -14.34
C GLY A 743 -53.93 -7.57 -13.14
N LEU A 744 -55.25 -7.40 -13.28
CA LEU A 744 -56.20 -7.56 -12.18
C LEU A 744 -56.99 -8.86 -12.25
N LYS A 745 -57.09 -9.57 -11.12
CA LYS A 745 -58.02 -10.68 -10.88
C LYS A 745 -59.22 -10.18 -10.08
N ILE A 746 -60.46 -10.28 -10.58
CA ILE A 746 -61.66 -9.75 -9.88
C ILE A 746 -62.65 -10.88 -9.58
N THR A 747 -63.04 -11.03 -8.30
CA THR A 747 -63.84 -12.17 -7.82
C THR A 747 -64.80 -11.80 -6.68
N GLY A 748 -65.88 -12.59 -6.49
CA GLY A 748 -66.77 -12.50 -5.31
C GLY A 748 -67.96 -11.54 -5.42
N PHE A 749 -68.06 -10.72 -6.46
CA PHE A 749 -69.17 -9.77 -6.66
C PHE A 749 -70.44 -10.47 -7.16
N THR A 750 -71.62 -9.88 -6.92
CA THR A 750 -72.95 -10.45 -7.27
C THR A 750 -73.49 -10.02 -8.64
N GLY A 751 -72.77 -9.14 -9.35
CA GLY A 751 -73.07 -8.56 -10.66
C GLY A 751 -71.88 -8.69 -11.64
N TYR A 752 -71.57 -7.65 -12.41
CA TYR A 752 -70.44 -7.66 -13.36
C TYR A 752 -69.12 -7.33 -12.65
N ALA A 753 -68.11 -8.20 -12.75
CA ALA A 753 -66.77 -7.93 -12.24
C ALA A 753 -66.15 -6.68 -12.89
N LEU A 754 -66.45 -6.43 -14.16
CA LEU A 754 -66.05 -5.22 -14.87
C LEU A 754 -67.24 -4.64 -15.65
N ASP A 755 -67.53 -3.36 -15.47
CA ASP A 755 -68.60 -2.64 -16.13
C ASP A 755 -68.07 -1.44 -16.93
N ILE A 756 -67.85 -1.65 -18.22
CA ILE A 756 -67.26 -0.70 -19.16
C ILE A 756 -68.38 0.07 -19.85
N GLN A 757 -68.41 1.38 -19.67
CA GLN A 757 -69.51 2.19 -20.18
C GLN A 757 -69.09 3.34 -21.11
N GLY A 758 -67.81 3.74 -21.14
CA GLY A 758 -67.31 4.76 -22.07
C GLY A 758 -66.41 4.21 -23.17
N ASP A 759 -65.69 5.12 -23.85
CA ASP A 759 -64.94 4.83 -25.08
C ASP A 759 -63.44 4.68 -24.87
N ASN A 760 -62.76 3.93 -25.75
CA ASN A 760 -61.31 3.81 -25.81
C ASN A 760 -60.64 3.22 -24.53
N ASN A 761 -61.33 2.34 -23.81
CA ASN A 761 -60.72 1.61 -22.70
C ASN A 761 -59.91 0.40 -23.19
N GLN A 762 -58.90 0.00 -22.42
CA GLN A 762 -58.10 -1.18 -22.70
C GLN A 762 -58.07 -2.08 -21.45
N VAL A 763 -58.27 -3.37 -21.62
CA VAL A 763 -58.21 -4.34 -20.51
C VAL A 763 -57.28 -5.45 -20.92
N THR A 764 -56.14 -5.58 -20.27
CA THR A 764 -55.08 -6.53 -20.62
C THR A 764 -54.73 -7.40 -19.43
N CYS A 765 -54.23 -8.62 -19.67
CA CYS A 765 -53.75 -9.54 -18.62
C CYS A 765 -54.65 -9.59 -17.37
N SER A 766 -55.95 -9.83 -17.52
CA SER A 766 -56.91 -9.74 -16.40
C SER A 766 -57.66 -11.06 -16.23
N TRP A 767 -57.90 -11.51 -15.01
CA TRP A 767 -58.68 -12.73 -14.73
C TRP A 767 -60.03 -12.38 -14.10
N LEU A 768 -61.13 -12.86 -14.66
CA LEU A 768 -62.46 -12.37 -14.33
C LEU A 768 -63.37 -13.55 -13.96
N GLY A 769 -63.44 -13.87 -12.66
CA GLY A 769 -64.28 -14.96 -12.15
C GLY A 769 -63.56 -16.30 -11.85
N THR A 770 -64.24 -17.16 -11.09
CA THR A 770 -63.70 -18.24 -10.25
C THR A 770 -63.12 -19.43 -11.01
N ALA A 771 -61.85 -19.77 -10.73
CA ALA A 771 -61.25 -21.05 -11.12
C ALA A 771 -61.38 -22.14 -10.03
N ASP A 772 -61.97 -21.87 -8.86
CA ASP A 772 -62.02 -22.86 -7.75
C ASP A 772 -63.41 -23.39 -7.40
N GLY A 773 -64.47 -22.96 -8.09
CA GLY A 773 -65.76 -23.66 -8.12
C GLY A 773 -66.42 -24.00 -6.77
N THR A 774 -66.12 -23.30 -5.67
CA THR A 774 -66.68 -23.72 -4.37
C THR A 774 -67.32 -22.65 -3.49
N THR A 775 -67.19 -21.34 -3.76
CA THR A 775 -67.81 -20.33 -2.86
C THR A 775 -68.38 -19.03 -3.49
N ALA A 776 -68.55 -18.91 -4.82
CA ALA A 776 -69.22 -17.72 -5.37
C ALA A 776 -70.74 -17.72 -5.06
N SER A 777 -71.25 -16.59 -4.55
CA SER A 777 -72.69 -16.36 -4.44
C SER A 777 -73.36 -16.38 -5.83
N ALA A 778 -74.62 -16.81 -5.88
CA ALA A 778 -75.31 -17.33 -7.07
C ALA A 778 -75.41 -16.41 -8.31
N ASN A 779 -74.89 -15.18 -8.33
CA ASN A 779 -75.24 -14.19 -9.36
C ASN A 779 -74.13 -13.35 -10.03
N GLY A 780 -72.82 -13.42 -9.71
CA GLY A 780 -71.84 -12.50 -10.34
C GLY A 780 -70.54 -13.07 -10.89
N GLY A 781 -69.79 -12.23 -11.64
CA GLY A 781 -68.44 -12.54 -12.13
C GLY A 781 -68.04 -12.12 -13.57
N GLY A 782 -68.94 -11.62 -14.44
CA GLY A 782 -68.59 -11.34 -15.86
C GLY A 782 -68.45 -9.86 -16.24
N ILE A 783 -68.51 -9.54 -17.55
CA ILE A 783 -68.18 -8.21 -18.10
C ILE A 783 -69.38 -7.59 -18.80
N ARG A 784 -69.67 -6.31 -18.52
CA ARG A 784 -70.62 -5.52 -19.28
C ARG A 784 -69.92 -4.43 -20.10
N LEU A 785 -70.25 -4.35 -21.38
CA LEU A 785 -69.97 -3.23 -22.29
C LEU A 785 -71.30 -2.50 -22.55
N GLY A 786 -71.59 -1.52 -21.70
CA GLY A 786 -72.89 -0.90 -21.52
C GLY A 786 -73.06 0.48 -22.19
N THR A 787 -74.29 1.01 -22.11
CA THR A 787 -74.64 2.37 -22.58
C THR A 787 -74.81 3.30 -21.39
N VAL A 788 -74.14 4.46 -21.38
CA VAL A 788 -74.40 5.55 -20.41
C VAL A 788 -75.40 6.50 -21.02
N ASN A 789 -76.56 6.72 -20.37
CA ASN A 789 -77.52 7.73 -20.81
C ASN A 789 -77.91 7.63 -22.31
N GLY A 790 -77.88 6.42 -22.89
CA GLY A 790 -78.19 6.17 -24.32
C GLY A 790 -77.02 6.24 -25.30
N THR A 791 -75.81 6.63 -24.86
CA THR A 791 -74.61 6.65 -25.71
C THR A 791 -73.87 5.32 -25.67
N ALA A 792 -73.49 4.81 -26.84
CA ALA A 792 -72.75 3.57 -27.02
C ALA A 792 -71.28 3.68 -26.57
N ALA A 793 -70.76 2.65 -25.91
CA ALA A 793 -69.32 2.48 -25.66
C ALA A 793 -68.62 1.97 -26.95
N ASN A 794 -67.59 2.67 -27.41
CA ASN A 794 -66.88 2.45 -28.67
C ASN A 794 -65.37 2.26 -28.47
N ASN A 795 -64.73 1.56 -29.40
CA ASN A 795 -63.27 1.40 -29.44
C ASN A 795 -62.62 0.80 -28.18
N ASN A 796 -63.36 0.03 -27.40
CA ASN A 796 -62.81 -0.66 -26.22
C ASN A 796 -62.11 -1.96 -26.63
N SER A 797 -60.96 -2.24 -26.03
CA SER A 797 -60.19 -3.46 -26.27
C SER A 797 -60.10 -4.30 -25.01
N ILE A 798 -60.45 -5.59 -25.09
CA ILE A 798 -60.32 -6.54 -23.98
C ILE A 798 -59.48 -7.72 -24.45
N GLY A 799 -58.42 -8.05 -23.72
CA GLY A 799 -57.41 -9.06 -24.08
C GLY A 799 -56.13 -8.48 -24.67
N LEU A 800 -55.11 -9.32 -24.82
CA LEU A 800 -53.80 -8.96 -25.37
C LEU A 800 -53.77 -9.22 -26.89
N SER A 801 -53.38 -8.23 -27.68
CA SER A 801 -53.24 -8.36 -29.14
C SER A 801 -52.03 -9.26 -29.49
N GLY A 802 -52.24 -10.28 -30.34
CA GLY A 802 -51.17 -11.06 -30.96
C GLY A 802 -50.53 -12.20 -30.14
N GLN A 803 -51.08 -12.58 -28.98
CA GLN A 803 -50.55 -13.70 -28.15
C GLN A 803 -51.52 -14.91 -28.19
N ALA A 804 -51.03 -16.07 -28.66
CA ALA A 804 -51.87 -17.21 -29.04
C ALA A 804 -52.43 -18.06 -27.87
N LEU A 805 -52.07 -17.78 -26.62
CA LEU A 805 -52.46 -18.60 -25.48
C LEU A 805 -52.95 -17.84 -24.24
N SER A 806 -53.18 -16.53 -24.29
CA SER A 806 -53.65 -15.79 -23.10
C SER A 806 -55.17 -15.90 -22.90
N GLY A 807 -55.63 -16.60 -21.85
CA GLY A 807 -57.05 -16.67 -21.50
C GLY A 807 -57.48 -15.60 -20.50
N ASN A 808 -58.47 -14.77 -20.84
CA ASN A 808 -59.35 -14.16 -19.83
C ASN A 808 -60.45 -15.20 -19.57
N VAL A 809 -60.37 -15.97 -18.48
CA VAL A 809 -61.54 -16.75 -18.04
C VAL A 809 -62.64 -15.73 -17.71
N ILE A 810 -63.78 -15.80 -18.40
CA ILE A 810 -64.99 -15.02 -18.10
C ILE A 810 -66.02 -16.02 -17.60
N ALA A 811 -65.96 -16.33 -16.31
CA ALA A 811 -66.95 -17.18 -15.65
C ALA A 811 -67.97 -16.27 -14.93
N GLY A 812 -69.12 -16.04 -15.55
CA GLY A 812 -70.26 -15.39 -14.91
C GLY A 812 -71.38 -16.40 -14.66
N ASN A 813 -72.14 -16.21 -13.57
CA ASN A 813 -73.37 -16.96 -13.33
C ASN A 813 -74.51 -16.47 -14.25
N ILE A 814 -75.71 -17.08 -14.15
CA ILE A 814 -76.88 -16.76 -14.97
C ILE A 814 -77.17 -15.24 -14.92
N GLY A 815 -77.04 -14.57 -16.06
CA GLY A 815 -77.35 -13.14 -16.24
C GLY A 815 -76.17 -12.17 -16.22
N THR A 816 -74.97 -12.59 -15.80
CA THR A 816 -73.82 -11.69 -15.57
C THR A 816 -72.54 -12.06 -16.32
N GLY A 817 -72.60 -12.94 -17.33
CA GLY A 817 -71.49 -13.24 -18.27
C GLY A 817 -71.06 -12.05 -19.15
N LEU A 818 -70.57 -12.29 -20.38
CA LEU A 818 -70.23 -11.19 -21.30
C LEU A 818 -71.50 -10.57 -21.91
N LYS A 819 -71.74 -9.27 -21.68
CA LYS A 819 -72.86 -8.52 -22.26
C LYS A 819 -72.35 -7.31 -23.05
N MET A 820 -72.59 -7.27 -24.36
CA MET A 820 -72.22 -6.15 -25.23
C MET A 820 -73.48 -5.44 -25.78
N ASN A 821 -73.64 -4.15 -25.49
CA ASN A 821 -74.71 -3.33 -26.06
C ASN A 821 -74.27 -2.70 -27.40
N LYS A 822 -75.20 -2.04 -28.12
CA LYS A 822 -74.94 -1.45 -29.46
C LYS A 822 -73.83 -0.39 -29.39
N GLY A 823 -72.70 -0.65 -30.05
CA GLY A 823 -71.53 0.25 -30.18
C GLY A 823 -70.60 -0.20 -31.31
N SER A 824 -69.64 0.64 -31.69
CA SER A 824 -68.76 0.48 -32.86
C SER A 824 -67.27 0.41 -32.47
N GLY A 825 -66.50 -0.43 -33.17
CA GLY A 825 -65.04 -0.49 -33.02
C GLY A 825 -64.52 -1.22 -31.77
N ASN A 826 -65.38 -1.80 -30.92
CA ASN A 826 -64.92 -2.62 -29.80
C ASN A 826 -64.31 -3.94 -30.27
N GLN A 827 -63.26 -4.38 -29.59
CA GLN A 827 -62.42 -5.52 -29.93
C GLN A 827 -62.22 -6.44 -28.71
N LEU A 828 -62.43 -7.74 -28.92
CA LEU A 828 -62.11 -8.79 -27.95
C LEU A 828 -61.05 -9.71 -28.57
N TYR A 829 -59.98 -9.97 -27.83
CA TYR A 829 -58.83 -10.77 -28.26
C TYR A 829 -58.71 -12.07 -27.42
N TYR A 830 -58.72 -13.22 -28.12
CA TYR A 830 -58.36 -14.62 -27.72
C TYR A 830 -59.00 -15.28 -26.46
N ASN A 831 -59.42 -16.55 -26.63
CA ASN A 831 -59.88 -17.58 -25.68
C ASN A 831 -60.84 -17.20 -24.51
N LEU A 832 -62.15 -17.18 -24.78
CA LEU A 832 -63.23 -17.34 -23.80
C LEU A 832 -63.25 -18.80 -23.27
N VAL A 833 -62.43 -19.13 -22.27
CA VAL A 833 -62.51 -20.44 -21.58
C VAL A 833 -63.39 -20.28 -20.34
N GLY A 834 -64.33 -21.20 -20.10
CA GLY A 834 -65.08 -21.25 -18.85
C GLY A 834 -66.32 -20.35 -18.75
N LEU A 835 -67.02 -20.06 -19.86
CA LEU A 835 -68.41 -19.60 -19.77
C LEU A 835 -69.23 -20.70 -19.07
N ASN A 836 -69.64 -20.46 -17.83
CA ASN A 836 -70.50 -21.40 -17.12
C ASN A 836 -71.96 -21.10 -17.47
N ILE A 837 -72.59 -22.00 -18.22
CA ILE A 837 -74.03 -21.94 -18.51
C ILE A 837 -74.66 -23.08 -17.71
N ASN A 838 -75.38 -22.76 -16.64
CA ASN A 838 -76.10 -23.72 -15.78
C ASN A 838 -75.24 -24.81 -15.08
N GLY A 839 -73.97 -24.55 -14.79
CA GLY A 839 -73.13 -25.45 -13.98
C GLY A 839 -72.14 -26.32 -14.77
N ASP A 840 -72.19 -26.33 -16.10
CA ASP A 840 -71.27 -27.11 -16.94
C ASP A 840 -70.09 -26.28 -17.48
N VAL A 841 -68.88 -26.86 -17.45
CA VAL A 841 -67.64 -26.23 -17.89
C VAL A 841 -67.52 -26.29 -19.43
N LEU A 842 -67.43 -25.14 -20.08
CA LEU A 842 -67.06 -25.02 -21.50
C LEU A 842 -65.57 -25.35 -21.70
N SER A 843 -65.25 -26.56 -22.19
CA SER A 843 -63.90 -26.94 -22.61
C SER A 843 -63.65 -26.61 -24.09
N ASN A 844 -62.63 -25.80 -24.38
CA ASN A 844 -62.22 -25.47 -25.75
C ASN A 844 -61.33 -26.57 -26.33
N THR A 845 -61.83 -27.33 -27.31
CA THR A 845 -61.01 -28.17 -28.21
C THR A 845 -61.29 -27.91 -29.69
N GLY A 846 -61.88 -26.76 -30.09
CA GLY A 846 -62.28 -26.63 -31.50
C GLY A 846 -62.81 -25.29 -32.03
N GLY A 847 -62.55 -24.15 -31.39
CA GLY A 847 -62.61 -22.85 -32.10
C GLY A 847 -63.98 -22.33 -32.58
N ALA A 848 -65.12 -22.82 -32.07
CA ALA A 848 -66.44 -22.23 -32.36
C ALA A 848 -67.26 -22.00 -31.07
N ILE A 849 -67.68 -20.75 -30.84
CA ILE A 849 -68.57 -20.37 -29.72
C ILE A 849 -70.01 -20.72 -30.10
N SER A 850 -70.62 -21.69 -29.40
CA SER A 850 -72.04 -22.04 -29.54
C SER A 850 -72.83 -21.60 -28.30
N ILE A 851 -73.90 -20.84 -28.49
CA ILE A 851 -74.83 -20.43 -27.43
C ILE A 851 -76.04 -21.36 -27.51
N GLN A 852 -76.21 -22.24 -26.53
CA GLN A 852 -77.45 -23.03 -26.41
C GLN A 852 -78.41 -22.37 -25.40
N ALA A 853 -79.71 -22.58 -25.65
CA ALA A 853 -80.82 -21.70 -25.31
C ALA A 853 -80.82 -21.11 -23.88
N GLY A 854 -81.08 -19.79 -23.81
CA GLY A 854 -81.35 -19.05 -22.57
C GLY A 854 -80.27 -18.07 -22.15
N GLY A 855 -79.01 -18.27 -22.56
CA GLY A 855 -77.95 -17.25 -22.50
C GLY A 855 -77.96 -16.37 -23.75
N ASN A 856 -77.73 -15.06 -23.63
CA ASN A 856 -77.67 -14.14 -24.78
C ASN A 856 -76.29 -13.48 -24.86
N LEU A 857 -75.43 -13.82 -25.83
CA LEU A 857 -74.48 -12.83 -26.37
C LEU A 857 -75.25 -11.97 -27.35
N LYS A 858 -75.42 -10.69 -27.02
CA LYS A 858 -75.91 -9.68 -27.96
C LYS A 858 -74.71 -8.94 -28.53
N PHE A 859 -74.66 -8.78 -29.84
CA PHE A 859 -73.67 -7.94 -30.51
C PHE A 859 -74.38 -6.80 -31.23
N GLY A 860 -73.87 -5.59 -31.08
CA GLY A 860 -74.24 -4.46 -31.94
C GLY A 860 -73.51 -4.50 -33.28
N THR A 861 -74.03 -3.76 -34.25
CA THR A 861 -73.35 -3.51 -35.55
C THR A 861 -71.99 -2.82 -35.34
N GLY A 862 -70.91 -3.40 -35.87
CA GLY A 862 -69.57 -2.79 -35.90
C GLY A 862 -68.55 -3.29 -34.86
N ASN A 863 -68.85 -4.35 -34.11
CA ASN A 863 -67.92 -5.00 -33.17
C ASN A 863 -67.14 -6.15 -33.86
N ARG A 864 -65.89 -6.42 -33.43
CA ARG A 864 -65.06 -7.52 -33.97
C ARG A 864 -64.58 -8.44 -32.84
N ILE A 865 -64.63 -9.75 -33.07
CA ILE A 865 -63.98 -10.77 -32.23
C ILE A 865 -62.83 -11.35 -33.06
N HIS A 866 -61.62 -11.35 -32.50
CA HIS A 866 -60.48 -12.06 -33.07
C HIS A 866 -60.26 -13.33 -32.26
N ALA A 867 -60.40 -14.48 -32.93
CA ALA A 867 -60.23 -15.82 -32.36
C ALA A 867 -58.85 -16.39 -32.67
#